data_AF-A0A2D5IQH3-F1
#
_entry.id   AF-A0A2D5IQH3-F1
#
_cell.length_a   1.000
_cell.length_b   1.000
_cell.length_c   1.000
_cell.angle_alpha   90.00
_cell.angle_beta   90.00
_cell.angle_gamma   90.00
#
_symmetry.space_group_name_H-M   'P 1'
#
loop_
_entity.id
_entity.type
_entity.pdbx_description
1 polymer ?
#
loop_
_entity_poly.entity_id
_entity_poly.type
_entity_poly.pdbx_seq_one_letter_code
_entity_poly.pdbx_strand_id
1 'polypeptide(L)'
;MGPRWRRRRLGADLAGDRPASRIDEGAGRRSARRASRQAILRLARDADPRRRIDGRIGGGPLGDPTEPAPLDRGRLAGRRRAHRTDAERRTVRGGGPGGGRGRAVRDRRAAAIDGGRGRRLGPLGAGERGRKPRRRSTGAGESGKSGTRDQRRGLARRARRTGGDGVERPGGRPIRRRHRCGPDRLGLRIVRGARPRPAAAGHDRLVGTEGDDVSIRAVITTWVLAVLLSLLAAVAWRGGETAADVMLRTAVLDEGFDVEAIDRLVIERPRTTEGSDAPAPEDLVFELGPEGWRQTSPFEIVAEGFPIRKVLIAAADLAASRRTPLAGLDGRNGPDLAGIGLDPPEAVVRFRGPDGERRVQLGARTVAGRSWIRVGDDDEVLVVGDDLHARVLDDDPRNWRSRRLFSSDREIDGIAVRNGDAGIELEREGRRWSLTAPVASRGDATTVDGLVGILGRVEHDGFIRDGDFDRARFGLEPPVAEIEVSRDDGTTERLLIGGPAGLVSRDRFAMVDGIPMVVRLDEATLRGLLPSVATLVEPTGSGVRPADVKSIEITAGDEFVRLERDLDRWLVEFVEDGTRASGETSTELVDALMTTLVETRATEVVIQPFPQALMVATVVFNGFDGRPLDAVRIAREGPGGRWAFENGDGVLRIIPASAELPLAIDSWPRFDP
;
A
#
# COMPACT_ATOMS: atom_id res chain seq x y z
N MET A 1 2.30 64.10 -5.94
CA MET A 1 3.63 64.58 -6.41
C MET A 1 4.53 63.35 -6.45
N GLY A 2 5.24 62.95 -7.51
CA GLY A 2 5.85 63.64 -8.66
C GLY A 2 7.35 63.26 -8.69
N PRO A 3 8.08 63.19 -9.82
CA PRO A 3 7.81 63.80 -11.14
C PRO A 3 7.88 62.81 -12.35
N ARG A 4 7.87 63.36 -13.58
CA ARG A 4 7.97 62.65 -14.88
C ARG A 4 9.31 62.93 -15.60
N TRP A 5 9.74 62.01 -16.46
CA TRP A 5 10.49 62.20 -17.72
C TRP A 5 10.38 60.89 -18.55
N ARG A 6 10.53 60.80 -19.89
CA ARG A 6 10.66 61.78 -21.00
C ARG A 6 10.05 61.17 -22.29
N ARG A 7 10.17 61.84 -23.45
CA ARG A 7 9.84 61.30 -24.80
C ARG A 7 11.10 61.25 -25.68
N ARG A 8 11.13 60.34 -26.66
CA ARG A 8 11.61 60.59 -28.05
C ARG A 8 10.80 59.72 -29.04
N ARG A 9 10.82 60.09 -30.33
CA ARG A 9 10.25 59.37 -31.48
C ARG A 9 11.28 59.39 -32.62
N LEU A 10 11.23 58.36 -33.47
CA LEU A 10 11.68 58.17 -34.87
C LEU A 10 11.40 56.66 -35.16
N GLY A 11 10.91 56.14 -36.30
CA GLY A 11 10.62 56.72 -37.62
C GLY A 11 11.85 56.69 -38.55
N ALA A 12 11.86 56.10 -39.75
CA ALA A 12 10.88 55.27 -40.51
C ALA A 12 11.67 54.54 -41.65
N ASP A 13 11.16 53.72 -42.59
CA ASP A 13 9.82 53.23 -42.99
C ASP A 13 9.96 51.88 -43.78
N LEU A 14 9.12 51.60 -44.80
CA LEU A 14 9.11 50.48 -45.78
C LEU A 14 8.56 49.12 -45.25
N ALA A 15 7.43 48.52 -45.71
CA ALA A 15 6.70 48.42 -46.99
C ALA A 15 7.26 47.34 -47.96
N GLY A 16 6.48 46.46 -48.61
CA GLY A 16 5.02 46.18 -48.55
C GLY A 16 4.71 44.72 -48.13
N ASP A 17 3.56 44.11 -48.44
CA ASP A 17 2.37 44.60 -49.16
C ASP A 17 1.09 43.80 -48.74
N ARG A 18 -0.11 44.18 -49.21
CA ARG A 18 -1.41 43.48 -48.98
C ARG A 18 -2.05 43.03 -50.32
N PRO A 19 -2.98 42.04 -50.34
CA PRO A 19 -4.38 42.24 -49.92
C PRO A 19 -4.78 41.28 -48.77
N ALA A 20 -5.66 41.57 -47.80
CA ALA A 20 -6.89 42.36 -47.76
C ALA A 20 -8.18 41.62 -48.21
N SER A 21 -8.77 40.87 -47.28
CA SER A 21 -10.23 40.67 -47.18
C SER A 21 -10.67 41.03 -45.76
N ARG A 22 -11.82 41.67 -45.61
CA ARG A 22 -12.26 42.32 -44.37
C ARG A 22 -13.74 42.07 -44.13
N ILE A 23 -14.08 41.47 -43.00
CA ILE A 23 -15.43 41.46 -42.42
C ILE A 23 -15.25 41.69 -40.91
N ASP A 24 -16.11 42.51 -40.33
CA ASP A 24 -16.23 42.73 -38.87
C ASP A 24 -16.81 41.45 -38.20
N GLU A 25 -17.00 41.30 -36.89
CA GLU A 25 -17.14 42.27 -35.79
C GLU A 25 -16.93 41.54 -34.43
N GLY A 26 -17.11 42.24 -33.30
CA GLY A 26 -17.64 41.60 -32.08
C GLY A 26 -16.63 41.01 -31.08
N ALA A 27 -16.59 41.58 -29.87
CA ALA A 27 -15.84 41.05 -28.73
C ALA A 27 -16.48 39.79 -28.12
N GLY A 28 -15.68 38.80 -27.69
CA GLY A 28 -16.23 37.52 -27.22
C GLY A 28 -15.29 36.58 -26.42
N ARG A 29 -14.62 37.05 -25.36
CA ARG A 29 -13.85 36.17 -24.44
C ARG A 29 -14.17 36.36 -22.94
N ARG A 30 -15.46 36.26 -22.56
CA ARG A 30 -15.91 36.15 -21.15
C ARG A 30 -17.20 35.30 -20.96
N SER A 31 -17.34 34.15 -21.63
CA SER A 31 -18.56 33.32 -21.49
C SER A 31 -18.39 31.83 -21.89
N ALA A 32 -17.63 31.05 -21.10
CA ALA A 32 -17.48 29.60 -21.29
C ALA A 32 -18.00 28.75 -20.10
N ARG A 33 -18.82 29.32 -19.22
CA ARG A 33 -19.54 28.61 -18.13
C ARG A 33 -21.07 28.77 -18.24
N ARG A 34 -21.62 28.81 -19.47
CA ARG A 34 -23.06 29.08 -19.71
C ARG A 34 -23.71 28.27 -20.84
N ALA A 35 -23.18 27.08 -21.15
CA ALA A 35 -23.74 26.17 -22.16
C ALA A 35 -24.60 25.03 -21.56
N SER A 36 -24.26 24.51 -20.38
CA SER A 36 -24.87 23.30 -19.80
C SER A 36 -26.17 23.52 -19.01
N ARG A 37 -26.82 24.70 -19.12
CA ARG A 37 -28.01 25.06 -18.31
C ARG A 37 -29.28 25.41 -19.12
N GLN A 38 -29.30 25.09 -20.42
CA GLN A 38 -30.48 25.31 -21.29
C GLN A 38 -31.17 24.05 -21.81
N ALA A 39 -30.62 22.85 -21.56
CA ALA A 39 -31.29 21.59 -21.89
C ALA A 39 -32.41 21.20 -20.91
N ILE A 40 -32.35 21.68 -19.65
CA ILE A 40 -33.21 21.21 -18.54
C ILE A 40 -34.38 22.19 -18.23
N LEU A 41 -34.53 23.27 -19.01
CA LEU A 41 -35.62 24.26 -18.84
C LEU A 41 -36.56 24.31 -20.06
N ARG A 42 -37.04 23.14 -20.49
CA ARG A 42 -38.04 23.01 -21.58
C ARG A 42 -39.20 22.04 -21.32
N LEU A 43 -39.35 21.57 -20.09
CA LEU A 43 -40.42 20.63 -19.65
C LEU A 43 -41.16 21.08 -18.37
N ALA A 44 -41.10 22.38 -18.03
CA ALA A 44 -41.70 22.92 -16.80
C ALA A 44 -42.37 24.29 -17.02
N ARG A 45 -43.37 24.33 -17.91
CA ARG A 45 -44.37 25.40 -18.03
C ARG A 45 -45.57 24.89 -18.84
N ASP A 46 -46.70 24.71 -18.15
CA ASP A 46 -48.06 25.15 -18.55
C ASP A 46 -49.17 24.38 -17.81
N ALA A 47 -49.43 24.84 -16.58
CA ALA A 47 -50.66 24.70 -15.77
C ALA A 47 -50.52 25.78 -14.68
N ASP A 48 -51.51 26.57 -14.25
CA ASP A 48 -52.99 26.64 -14.39
C ASP A 48 -53.34 28.17 -14.61
N PRO A 49 -54.58 28.74 -14.69
CA PRO A 49 -55.85 28.15 -14.27
C PRO A 49 -57.21 28.56 -14.93
N ARG A 50 -58.27 27.88 -14.46
CA ARG A 50 -59.73 28.25 -14.46
C ARG A 50 -60.57 28.17 -15.76
N ARG A 51 -61.55 27.25 -15.78
CA ARG A 51 -63.00 27.59 -15.92
C ARG A 51 -63.94 26.48 -15.44
N ARG A 52 -65.21 26.84 -15.15
CA ARG A 52 -66.31 25.96 -14.68
C ARG A 52 -67.01 25.23 -15.82
N ILE A 53 -67.76 24.15 -15.49
CA ILE A 53 -69.22 24.02 -15.73
C ILE A 53 -69.80 22.92 -14.79
N ASP A 54 -71.12 22.93 -14.57
CA ASP A 54 -71.84 22.26 -13.47
C ASP A 54 -72.48 20.89 -13.83
N GLY A 55 -72.91 20.11 -12.82
CA GLY A 55 -73.78 18.92 -12.94
C GLY A 55 -73.26 17.66 -12.21
N ARG A 56 -73.72 17.15 -11.05
CA ARG A 56 -74.94 17.17 -10.20
C ARG A 56 -75.50 15.72 -10.09
N ILE A 57 -75.84 15.28 -8.87
CA ILE A 57 -76.43 13.96 -8.49
C ILE A 57 -75.42 12.78 -8.54
N GLY A 58 -75.29 11.90 -7.54
CA GLY A 58 -75.84 11.92 -6.16
C GLY A 58 -75.89 10.53 -5.49
N GLY A 59 -75.88 10.50 -4.14
CA GLY A 59 -76.16 9.29 -3.33
C GLY A 59 -74.94 8.46 -2.90
N GLY A 60 -74.95 8.00 -1.64
CA GLY A 60 -74.12 6.88 -1.12
C GLY A 60 -75.05 5.73 -0.68
N PRO A 61 -74.74 4.94 0.38
CA PRO A 61 -73.56 4.98 1.25
C PRO A 61 -72.97 3.57 1.61
N LEU A 62 -71.96 3.55 2.51
CA LEU A 62 -71.64 2.52 3.52
C LEU A 62 -71.69 1.01 3.18
N GLY A 63 -70.56 0.30 3.37
CA GLY A 63 -70.56 -1.16 3.56
C GLY A 63 -69.17 -1.82 3.47
N ASP A 64 -68.59 -2.18 4.60
CA ASP A 64 -67.52 -3.20 4.73
C ASP A 64 -68.18 -4.53 5.15
N PRO A 65 -67.78 -5.69 4.61
CA PRO A 65 -67.16 -6.67 5.51
C PRO A 65 -66.06 -7.58 4.91
N THR A 66 -65.17 -7.97 5.82
CA THR A 66 -64.25 -9.14 5.89
C THR A 66 -64.48 -10.38 5.00
N GLU A 67 -63.34 -10.99 4.57
CA GLU A 67 -62.97 -12.42 4.33
C GLU A 67 -64.01 -13.57 4.46
N PRO A 68 -63.84 -14.76 3.78
CA PRO A 68 -62.57 -15.39 3.35
C PRO A 68 -62.57 -16.13 1.96
N ALA A 69 -61.49 -16.87 1.67
CA ALA A 69 -61.27 -17.79 0.52
C ALA A 69 -61.85 -19.23 0.78
N PRO A 70 -61.59 -20.31 0.00
CA PRO A 70 -60.85 -20.51 -1.28
C PRO A 70 -61.58 -21.44 -2.31
N LEU A 71 -60.89 -21.92 -3.37
CA LEU A 71 -61.04 -23.22 -4.14
C LEU A 71 -60.29 -23.11 -5.51
N ASP A 72 -59.94 -24.14 -6.31
CA ASP A 72 -59.23 -25.42 -6.07
C ASP A 72 -58.77 -26.09 -7.41
N ARG A 73 -57.70 -26.92 -7.35
CA ARG A 73 -57.33 -28.09 -8.19
C ARG A 73 -57.20 -28.05 -9.74
N GLY A 74 -56.05 -28.55 -10.23
CA GLY A 74 -55.87 -29.12 -11.60
C GLY A 74 -54.48 -28.93 -12.24
N ARG A 75 -53.34 -29.46 -11.74
CA ARG A 75 -52.92 -30.85 -11.47
C ARG A 75 -52.66 -31.72 -12.73
N LEU A 76 -51.38 -31.98 -13.06
CA LEU A 76 -50.76 -33.24 -13.56
C LEU A 76 -49.27 -32.98 -13.97
N ALA A 77 -48.36 -33.97 -14.11
CA ALA A 77 -47.74 -34.80 -13.07
C ALA A 77 -46.43 -35.51 -13.55
N GLY A 78 -45.46 -35.74 -12.64
CA GLY A 78 -44.26 -36.59 -12.86
C GLY A 78 -43.09 -36.22 -11.91
N ARG A 79 -42.86 -36.87 -10.74
CA ARG A 79 -42.21 -38.19 -10.47
C ARG A 79 -40.69 -38.20 -10.77
N ARG A 80 -39.77 -38.82 -10.01
CA ARG A 80 -39.60 -39.41 -8.62
C ARG A 80 -38.09 -39.80 -8.51
N ARG A 81 -37.38 -39.97 -7.37
CA ARG A 81 -37.59 -40.05 -5.90
C ARG A 81 -36.67 -39.02 -5.18
N ALA A 82 -36.58 -38.78 -3.86
CA ALA A 82 -37.14 -39.31 -2.59
C ALA A 82 -36.45 -40.52 -1.86
N HIS A 83 -35.69 -40.26 -0.78
CA HIS A 83 -35.46 -41.20 0.34
C HIS A 83 -35.38 -40.46 1.70
N ARG A 84 -35.76 -41.13 2.81
CA ARG A 84 -35.95 -40.55 4.16
C ARG A 84 -35.87 -41.63 5.26
N THR A 85 -35.34 -41.24 6.43
CA THR A 85 -35.45 -41.84 7.79
C THR A 85 -35.09 -40.71 8.77
N ASP A 86 -35.81 -40.29 9.82
CA ASP A 86 -36.65 -40.94 10.87
C ASP A 86 -35.83 -41.92 11.74
N ALA A 87 -35.83 -41.92 13.09
CA ALA A 87 -36.49 -41.11 14.15
C ALA A 87 -35.54 -41.03 15.39
N GLU A 88 -35.84 -40.69 16.66
CA GLU A 88 -37.09 -40.48 17.42
C GLU A 88 -36.90 -39.43 18.55
N ARG A 89 -36.83 -39.78 19.86
CA ARG A 89 -36.77 -38.84 21.01
C ARG A 89 -35.96 -39.35 22.21
N ARG A 90 -35.64 -38.44 23.16
CA ARG A 90 -35.98 -38.61 24.60
C ARG A 90 -35.92 -37.30 25.40
N THR A 91 -36.63 -37.25 26.52
CA THR A 91 -36.89 -36.06 27.35
C THR A 91 -36.54 -36.27 28.82
N VAL A 92 -35.97 -35.27 29.50
CA VAL A 92 -36.03 -35.07 30.97
C VAL A 92 -36.24 -33.58 31.26
N ARG A 93 -36.65 -33.22 32.49
CA ARG A 93 -37.40 -31.99 32.85
C ARG A 93 -36.89 -31.36 34.15
N GLY A 94 -36.91 -30.03 34.25
CA GLY A 94 -37.10 -29.31 35.52
C GLY A 94 -35.92 -28.47 36.05
N GLY A 95 -36.25 -27.39 36.78
CA GLY A 95 -35.31 -26.52 37.49
C GLY A 95 -35.64 -25.03 37.36
N GLY A 96 -36.31 -24.44 38.36
CA GLY A 96 -36.63 -23.00 38.42
C GLY A 96 -35.57 -22.16 39.15
N PRO A 97 -35.72 -20.82 39.18
CA PRO A 97 -34.67 -19.89 39.60
C PRO A 97 -34.63 -19.59 41.11
N GLY A 98 -33.49 -19.07 41.58
CA GLY A 98 -33.33 -18.47 42.90
C GLY A 98 -32.28 -17.35 42.87
N GLY A 99 -32.58 -16.20 43.50
CA GLY A 99 -31.66 -15.06 43.59
C GLY A 99 -31.10 -14.87 45.01
N GLY A 100 -30.02 -14.10 45.15
CA GLY A 100 -29.39 -13.81 46.44
C GLY A 100 -28.71 -12.45 46.50
N ARG A 101 -29.02 -11.64 47.52
CA ARG A 101 -28.30 -10.40 47.88
C ARG A 101 -27.31 -10.70 49.01
N GLY A 102 -26.07 -10.21 48.96
CA GLY A 102 -25.01 -10.62 49.90
C GLY A 102 -23.94 -9.56 50.22
N ARG A 103 -24.29 -8.60 51.07
CA ARG A 103 -23.46 -7.63 51.84
C ARG A 103 -21.93 -7.56 51.63
N ALA A 104 -21.53 -6.34 51.28
CA ALA A 104 -20.40 -5.55 51.81
C ALA A 104 -19.56 -6.09 53.00
N VAL A 105 -18.25 -5.88 52.89
CA VAL A 105 -17.30 -5.78 54.02
C VAL A 105 -16.71 -4.36 54.04
N ARG A 106 -16.62 -3.75 55.21
CA ARG A 106 -15.82 -2.54 55.45
C ARG A 106 -14.40 -2.97 55.82
N ASP A 107 -13.40 -2.16 55.50
CA ASP A 107 -12.35 -1.93 56.49
C ASP A 107 -11.88 -0.47 56.50
N ARG A 108 -11.30 -0.05 57.64
CA ARG A 108 -10.75 1.28 57.89
C ARG A 108 -9.26 1.16 58.15
N ARG A 109 -8.47 2.09 57.60
CA ARG A 109 -7.31 2.65 58.32
C ARG A 109 -7.00 4.05 57.82
N ALA A 110 -6.71 4.95 58.75
CA ALA A 110 -6.24 6.30 58.48
C ALA A 110 -4.84 6.44 59.06
N ALA A 111 -4.01 7.27 58.41
CA ALA A 111 -2.79 7.81 58.99
C ALA A 111 -2.50 9.15 58.33
N ALA A 112 -2.28 10.18 59.14
CA ALA A 112 -1.84 11.51 58.71
C ALA A 112 -0.87 12.07 59.75
N ILE A 113 0.20 12.72 59.27
CA ILE A 113 1.26 13.51 59.95
C ILE A 113 2.11 14.01 58.75
N ASP A 114 2.19 15.29 58.41
CA ASP A 114 2.80 16.45 59.11
C ASP A 114 4.36 16.38 59.13
N GLY A 115 5.14 17.40 58.74
CA GLY A 115 4.79 18.73 58.21
C GLY A 115 6.02 19.62 57.90
N GLY A 116 5.82 20.94 57.75
CA GLY A 116 6.87 21.99 57.58
C GLY A 116 7.12 22.40 56.12
N ARG A 117 7.08 23.66 55.62
CA ARG A 117 7.17 25.08 56.08
C ARG A 117 8.53 25.78 55.80
N GLY A 118 8.50 26.84 54.96
CA GLY A 118 9.56 27.87 54.79
C GLY A 118 9.61 28.45 53.36
N ARG A 119 8.90 29.55 53.01
CA ARG A 119 9.28 31.00 53.13
C ARG A 119 10.58 31.38 52.36
N ARG A 120 10.49 32.15 51.25
CA ARG A 120 10.49 33.64 51.11
C ARG A 120 11.88 34.27 51.40
N LEU A 121 12.48 35.23 50.65
CA LEU A 121 12.04 36.21 49.61
C LEU A 121 13.06 36.37 48.43
N GLY A 122 12.77 37.25 47.45
CA GLY A 122 13.71 37.77 46.41
C GLY A 122 14.45 39.07 46.85
N PRO A 123 14.63 40.14 46.02
CA PRO A 123 14.17 40.35 44.62
C PRO A 123 15.08 41.24 43.68
N LEU A 124 14.54 41.66 42.52
CA LEU A 124 14.83 42.88 41.70
C LEU A 124 16.12 43.01 40.82
N GLY A 125 15.94 43.72 39.68
CA GLY A 125 16.98 44.40 38.89
C GLY A 125 17.43 43.72 37.57
N ALA A 126 17.54 44.36 36.40
CA ALA A 126 16.73 45.34 35.63
C ALA A 126 17.63 46.03 34.57
N GLY A 127 17.37 45.84 33.27
CA GLY A 127 18.00 46.57 32.14
C GLY A 127 19.44 46.17 31.74
N GLU A 128 19.98 46.61 30.59
CA GLU A 128 19.34 47.21 29.39
C GLU A 128 20.26 47.20 28.14
N ARG A 129 19.66 47.29 26.94
CA ARG A 129 20.19 47.77 25.62
C ARG A 129 21.66 47.48 25.19
N GLY A 130 21.85 46.76 24.06
CA GLY A 130 23.14 46.69 23.34
C GLY A 130 23.03 46.41 21.82
N ARG A 131 23.19 47.42 20.96
CA ARG A 131 22.94 47.34 19.50
C ARG A 131 24.20 46.99 18.65
N LYS A 132 24.03 46.09 17.66
CA LYS A 132 24.60 46.14 16.27
C LYS A 132 26.15 45.98 16.11
N PRO A 133 26.71 45.87 14.87
CA PRO A 133 26.23 45.19 13.64
C PRO A 133 27.30 44.47 12.75
N ARG A 134 26.82 43.58 11.85
CA ARG A 134 27.25 43.31 10.44
C ARG A 134 28.72 43.53 9.95
N ARG A 135 29.31 42.46 9.38
CA ARG A 135 29.80 42.22 7.97
C ARG A 135 30.69 40.96 8.01
N ARG A 136 30.67 39.94 7.13
CA ARG A 136 30.39 39.70 5.68
C ARG A 136 31.58 39.96 4.73
N SER A 137 32.37 38.90 4.51
CA SER A 137 33.36 38.63 3.44
C SER A 137 33.55 37.08 3.40
N THR A 138 33.38 36.30 2.33
CA THR A 138 33.99 36.25 0.96
C THR A 138 35.41 35.66 0.92
N GLY A 139 35.63 34.65 0.06
CA GLY A 139 36.76 33.70 0.04
C GLY A 139 36.25 32.30 0.45
N ALA A 140 36.44 31.19 -0.28
CA ALA A 140 37.41 30.81 -1.31
C ALA A 140 38.87 30.85 -0.79
N GLY A 141 39.63 29.76 -0.69
CA GLY A 141 39.30 28.33 -0.84
C GLY A 141 40.38 27.57 -1.62
N GLU A 142 40.98 26.51 -1.05
CA GLU A 142 42.02 25.73 -1.73
C GLU A 142 42.22 24.30 -1.16
N SER A 143 42.99 23.48 -1.87
CA SER A 143 43.19 22.02 -1.66
C SER A 143 44.14 21.63 -0.51
N GLY A 144 43.95 20.45 0.10
CA GLY A 144 44.78 20.00 1.24
C GLY A 144 44.87 18.48 1.55
N LYS A 145 45.53 17.71 0.67
CA LYS A 145 46.31 16.46 0.90
C LYS A 145 46.07 15.57 2.16
N SER A 146 45.51 14.38 1.92
CA SER A 146 46.05 13.02 2.23
C SER A 146 46.80 12.66 3.54
N GLY A 147 46.37 11.56 4.18
CA GLY A 147 47.13 10.74 5.16
C GLY A 147 46.85 11.09 6.63
N THR A 148 46.89 10.18 7.62
CA THR A 148 47.21 8.73 7.70
C THR A 148 46.27 8.04 8.73
N ARG A 149 46.01 6.71 8.69
CA ARG A 149 46.71 5.64 9.47
C ARG A 149 47.09 6.06 10.91
N ASP A 150 46.86 5.28 11.97
CA ASP A 150 46.57 3.83 12.10
C ASP A 150 46.01 3.48 13.53
N GLN A 151 45.78 2.18 13.79
CA GLN A 151 45.86 1.45 15.08
C GLN A 151 44.58 0.77 15.62
N ARG A 152 44.81 -0.20 16.53
CA ARG A 152 43.96 -1.36 16.85
C ARG A 152 43.72 -1.52 18.37
N ARG A 153 42.85 -2.49 18.71
CA ARG A 153 42.55 -3.09 20.04
C ARG A 153 41.58 -2.24 20.88
N GLY A 154 40.51 -2.75 21.50
CA GLY A 154 39.95 -4.12 21.51
C GLY A 154 40.21 -4.90 22.81
N LEU A 155 39.14 -5.30 23.52
CA LEU A 155 39.19 -6.12 24.74
C LEU A 155 37.82 -6.79 25.01
N ALA A 156 37.82 -8.00 25.59
CA ALA A 156 36.62 -8.74 26.01
C ALA A 156 36.91 -9.72 27.18
N ARG A 157 35.96 -9.90 28.10
CA ARG A 157 35.86 -10.87 29.24
C ARG A 157 34.60 -10.50 30.08
N ARG A 158 33.89 -11.32 30.87
CA ARG A 158 33.73 -12.79 31.14
C ARG A 158 32.40 -12.93 31.94
N ALA A 159 31.43 -13.81 31.63
CA ALA A 159 31.35 -15.28 31.80
C ALA A 159 31.21 -15.82 33.26
N ARG A 160 30.14 -16.59 33.53
CA ARG A 160 29.98 -17.66 34.59
C ARG A 160 28.76 -18.58 34.32
N ARG A 161 28.52 -19.64 35.13
CA ARG A 161 27.64 -20.82 34.85
C ARG A 161 26.74 -21.27 36.03
N THR A 162 25.60 -21.90 35.70
CA THR A 162 24.73 -22.88 36.43
C THR A 162 24.11 -23.85 35.38
N GLY A 163 23.28 -24.88 35.62
CA GLY A 163 22.68 -25.51 36.83
C GLY A 163 21.14 -25.30 36.94
N GLY A 164 20.26 -26.32 37.03
CA GLY A 164 20.42 -27.78 36.96
C GLY A 164 19.10 -28.59 37.15
N ASP A 165 19.20 -29.93 37.12
CA ASP A 165 18.27 -30.99 37.62
C ASP A 165 16.86 -31.26 37.00
N GLY A 166 16.35 -32.50 37.21
CA GLY A 166 14.99 -33.02 36.89
C GLY A 166 14.75 -33.48 35.42
N VAL A 167 14.48 -34.74 35.02
CA VAL A 167 13.53 -35.80 35.48
C VAL A 167 12.06 -35.33 35.33
N GLU A 168 11.17 -35.92 34.52
CA GLU A 168 10.72 -37.34 34.50
C GLU A 168 10.04 -37.80 33.17
N ARG A 169 9.74 -39.10 33.02
CA ARG A 169 8.82 -39.71 32.02
C ARG A 169 8.17 -40.98 32.61
N PRO A 170 6.89 -41.25 32.31
CA PRO A 170 6.47 -42.63 32.02
C PRO A 170 5.43 -42.78 30.90
N GLY A 171 5.30 -43.99 30.33
CA GLY A 171 4.19 -44.37 29.44
C GLY A 171 4.59 -45.28 28.27
N GLY A 172 4.20 -46.55 28.28
CA GLY A 172 4.38 -47.48 27.15
C GLY A 172 4.03 -48.93 27.46
N ARG A 173 4.38 -49.85 26.53
CA ARG A 173 4.19 -51.33 26.49
C ARG A 173 2.89 -51.82 25.83
N PRO A 174 2.79 -53.11 25.43
CA PRO A 174 3.80 -53.93 24.70
C PRO A 174 3.12 -54.83 23.61
N ILE A 175 3.86 -55.79 23.00
CA ILE A 175 3.41 -57.21 23.02
C ILE A 175 4.54 -58.25 22.74
N ARG A 176 4.49 -59.30 23.58
CA ARG A 176 5.09 -60.66 23.64
C ARG A 176 6.28 -61.14 22.76
N ARG A 177 7.15 -61.90 23.45
CA ARG A 177 8.24 -62.78 22.95
C ARG A 177 7.74 -64.15 22.47
N ARG A 178 8.63 -64.92 21.82
CA ARG A 178 8.96 -66.31 22.24
C ARG A 178 10.48 -66.53 22.30
N HIS A 179 10.91 -67.63 22.93
CA HIS A 179 12.30 -68.06 23.15
C HIS A 179 12.75 -69.05 22.03
N ARG A 180 13.98 -69.63 21.94
CA ARG A 180 15.01 -69.98 22.95
C ARG A 180 16.36 -70.40 22.29
N CYS A 181 17.45 -70.40 23.06
CA CYS A 181 18.73 -71.14 22.88
C CYS A 181 19.69 -70.80 21.72
N GLY A 182 20.99 -71.07 21.96
CA GLY A 182 22.06 -71.19 20.94
C GLY A 182 23.02 -69.99 20.87
N PRO A 183 24.35 -70.16 21.09
CA PRO A 183 25.33 -69.09 20.95
C PRO A 183 26.14 -69.18 19.65
N ASP A 184 26.59 -68.03 19.11
CA ASP A 184 27.99 -67.88 18.72
C ASP A 184 28.46 -66.40 18.72
N ARG A 185 29.78 -66.21 18.86
CA ARG A 185 30.61 -65.02 18.61
C ARG A 185 30.30 -63.67 19.29
N LEU A 186 31.15 -63.39 20.29
CA LEU A 186 31.54 -62.06 20.77
C LEU A 186 32.18 -61.20 19.65
N GLY A 187 32.33 -59.87 19.75
CA GLY A 187 31.90 -58.94 20.81
C GLY A 187 33.04 -58.10 21.42
N LEU A 188 32.96 -56.76 21.25
CA LEU A 188 33.65 -55.68 22.01
C LEU A 188 35.22 -55.62 21.91
N ARG A 189 35.84 -54.53 21.43
CA ARG A 189 36.08 -53.17 22.01
C ARG A 189 37.46 -53.02 22.70
N ILE A 190 38.22 -52.01 22.23
CA ILE A 190 38.86 -50.90 22.97
C ILE A 190 39.48 -51.20 24.36
N VAL A 191 40.78 -50.86 24.53
CA VAL A 191 41.29 -49.96 25.60
C VAL A 191 42.78 -49.58 25.38
N ARG A 192 43.19 -48.38 25.81
CA ARG A 192 44.61 -47.96 25.99
C ARG A 192 44.92 -47.96 27.49
N GLY A 193 46.08 -48.47 27.94
CA GLY A 193 46.49 -48.32 29.34
C GLY A 193 47.87 -48.84 29.77
N ALA A 194 48.79 -47.90 30.01
CA ALA A 194 49.95 -47.99 30.93
C ALA A 194 51.11 -49.01 30.69
N ARG A 195 52.19 -48.80 31.45
CA ARG A 195 53.48 -49.54 31.52
C ARG A 195 53.64 -50.09 32.96
N PRO A 196 54.45 -51.14 33.30
CA PRO A 196 55.93 -51.06 33.29
C PRO A 196 56.71 -52.38 32.98
N ARG A 197 58.04 -52.30 33.20
CA ARG A 197 59.12 -53.34 33.17
C ARG A 197 58.96 -54.41 34.30
N PRO A 198 59.77 -55.51 34.41
CA PRO A 198 61.09 -55.78 33.79
C PRO A 198 61.42 -57.23 33.32
N ALA A 199 62.69 -57.40 32.90
CA ALA A 199 63.56 -58.59 33.00
C ALA A 199 63.42 -59.77 32.00
N ALA A 200 64.57 -60.07 31.36
CA ALA A 200 65.26 -61.37 31.13
C ALA A 200 64.47 -62.64 30.72
N ALA A 201 65.06 -63.56 29.95
CA ALA A 201 66.20 -63.51 29.02
C ALA A 201 66.14 -64.78 28.14
N GLY A 202 66.52 -64.67 26.87
CA GLY A 202 66.57 -65.80 25.94
C GLY A 202 67.34 -65.40 24.70
N HIS A 203 68.54 -65.97 24.54
CA HIS A 203 69.33 -65.77 23.35
C HIS A 203 68.80 -66.68 22.24
N ASP A 204 68.75 -66.17 21.01
CA ASP A 204 69.48 -66.88 19.97
C ASP A 204 70.10 -65.92 18.96
N ARG A 205 71.13 -66.38 18.23
CA ARG A 205 71.86 -65.57 17.24
C ARG A 205 71.40 -65.91 15.83
N LEU A 206 71.11 -64.87 15.05
CA LEU A 206 71.40 -64.89 13.62
C LEU A 206 72.24 -63.66 13.25
N VAL A 207 73.33 -63.90 12.54
CA VAL A 207 74.21 -62.88 11.99
C VAL A 207 73.83 -62.67 10.53
N GLY A 208 73.68 -61.42 10.13
CA GLY A 208 73.41 -61.04 8.74
C GLY A 208 73.89 -59.61 8.52
N THR A 209 75.08 -59.48 7.96
CA THR A 209 75.62 -58.20 7.48
C THR A 209 75.12 -57.96 6.06
N GLU A 210 74.66 -56.74 5.78
CA GLU A 210 74.94 -56.06 4.52
C GLU A 210 74.69 -54.56 4.72
N GLY A 211 75.48 -53.71 4.06
CA GLY A 211 75.35 -52.26 4.14
C GLY A 211 75.09 -51.68 2.75
N ASP A 212 73.83 -51.47 2.40
CA ASP A 212 73.47 -50.86 1.12
C ASP A 212 73.81 -49.36 1.12
N ASP A 213 74.99 -49.04 0.58
CA ASP A 213 75.38 -47.68 0.21
C ASP A 213 74.40 -47.14 -0.84
N VAL A 214 73.41 -46.36 -0.40
CA VAL A 214 72.50 -45.63 -1.29
C VAL A 214 73.31 -44.60 -2.08
N SER A 215 73.77 -45.01 -3.26
CA SER A 215 74.75 -44.24 -4.01
C SER A 215 74.29 -42.79 -4.22
N ILE A 216 75.22 -41.84 -4.05
CA ILE A 216 74.94 -40.41 -4.21
C ILE A 216 74.33 -40.11 -5.59
N ARG A 217 74.67 -40.91 -6.61
CA ARG A 217 74.05 -40.86 -7.95
C ARG A 217 72.54 -41.17 -7.91
N ALA A 218 72.10 -42.18 -7.18
CA ALA A 218 70.68 -42.54 -7.05
C ALA A 218 69.87 -41.46 -6.29
N VAL A 219 70.48 -40.85 -5.27
CA VAL A 219 69.89 -39.69 -4.58
C VAL A 219 69.75 -38.51 -5.54
N ILE A 220 70.81 -38.19 -6.31
CA ILE A 220 70.79 -37.09 -7.29
C ILE A 220 69.77 -37.34 -8.41
N THR A 221 69.69 -38.55 -9.00
CA THR A 221 68.68 -38.83 -10.03
C THR A 221 67.27 -38.77 -9.48
N THR A 222 67.03 -39.20 -8.24
CA THR A 222 65.71 -39.07 -7.58
C THR A 222 65.32 -37.60 -7.41
N TRP A 223 66.23 -36.75 -6.94
CA TRP A 223 65.98 -35.30 -6.81
C TRP A 223 65.82 -34.60 -8.16
N VAL A 224 66.63 -34.94 -9.17
CA VAL A 224 66.47 -34.42 -10.53
C VAL A 224 65.12 -34.83 -11.12
N LEU A 225 64.71 -36.09 -10.97
CA LEU A 225 63.40 -36.56 -11.44
C LEU A 225 62.24 -35.86 -10.71
N ALA A 226 62.36 -35.66 -9.39
CA ALA A 226 61.36 -34.94 -8.60
C ALA A 226 61.25 -33.45 -8.98
N VAL A 227 62.38 -32.78 -9.25
CA VAL A 227 62.40 -31.40 -9.77
C VAL A 227 61.83 -31.32 -11.18
N LEU A 228 62.14 -32.28 -12.05
CA LEU A 228 61.65 -32.32 -13.44
C LEU A 228 60.14 -32.63 -13.49
N LEU A 229 59.64 -33.54 -12.63
CA LEU A 229 58.20 -33.74 -12.39
C LEU A 229 57.52 -32.50 -11.81
N SER A 230 58.17 -31.78 -10.89
CA SER A 230 57.64 -30.54 -10.32
C SER A 230 57.58 -29.41 -11.36
N LEU A 231 58.56 -29.35 -12.27
CA LEU A 231 58.56 -28.43 -13.41
C LEU A 231 57.48 -28.80 -14.44
N LEU A 232 57.32 -30.08 -14.78
CA LEU A 232 56.23 -30.56 -15.64
C LEU A 232 54.87 -30.24 -15.02
N ALA A 233 54.69 -30.47 -13.71
CA ALA A 233 53.48 -30.11 -12.99
C ALA A 233 53.23 -28.59 -13.02
N ALA A 234 54.25 -27.76 -12.78
CA ALA A 234 54.13 -26.29 -12.81
C ALA A 234 53.88 -25.74 -14.23
N VAL A 235 54.39 -26.38 -15.28
CA VAL A 235 54.08 -26.06 -16.68
C VAL A 235 52.65 -26.49 -17.01
N ALA A 236 52.22 -27.69 -16.61
CA ALA A 236 50.84 -28.15 -16.78
C ALA A 236 49.84 -27.26 -16.00
N TRP A 237 50.21 -26.74 -14.83
CA TRP A 237 49.40 -25.78 -14.07
C TRP A 237 49.35 -24.38 -14.69
N ARG A 238 50.37 -24.00 -15.47
CA ARG A 238 50.38 -22.76 -16.28
C ARG A 238 49.68 -22.90 -17.64
N GLY A 239 49.56 -24.13 -18.15
CA GLY A 239 48.82 -24.46 -19.37
C GLY A 239 47.42 -25.05 -19.12
N GLY A 240 46.99 -25.13 -17.86
CA GLY A 240 45.64 -25.53 -17.50
C GLY A 240 44.69 -24.37 -17.73
N GLU A 241 43.65 -24.60 -18.53
CA GLU A 241 42.59 -23.62 -18.79
C GLU A 241 41.99 -23.14 -17.47
N THR A 242 41.93 -21.82 -17.28
CA THR A 242 41.25 -21.25 -16.13
C THR A 242 39.73 -21.40 -16.29
N ALA A 243 38.98 -21.26 -15.19
CA ALA A 243 37.52 -21.26 -15.27
C ALA A 243 37.00 -20.16 -16.23
N ALA A 244 37.71 -19.04 -16.35
CA ALA A 244 37.38 -17.98 -17.31
C ALA A 244 37.61 -18.42 -18.77
N ASP A 245 38.72 -19.10 -19.07
CA ASP A 245 38.99 -19.63 -20.43
C ASP A 245 37.93 -20.66 -20.86
N VAL A 246 37.49 -21.52 -19.93
CA VAL A 246 36.43 -22.50 -20.18
C VAL A 246 35.06 -21.83 -20.34
N MET A 247 34.75 -20.80 -19.54
CA MET A 247 33.53 -20.01 -19.71
C MET A 247 33.52 -19.28 -21.05
N LEU A 248 34.59 -18.58 -21.43
CA LEU A 248 34.71 -17.88 -22.72
C LEU A 248 34.57 -18.82 -23.93
N ARG A 249 35.04 -20.07 -23.82
CA ARG A 249 34.88 -21.09 -24.88
C ARG A 249 33.49 -21.73 -24.94
N THR A 250 32.75 -21.74 -23.83
CA THR A 250 31.41 -22.35 -23.75
C THR A 250 30.28 -21.33 -23.85
N ALA A 251 30.56 -20.05 -23.66
CA ALA A 251 29.62 -18.95 -23.84
C ALA A 251 28.92 -19.00 -25.20
N VAL A 252 27.63 -18.67 -25.17
CA VAL A 252 26.75 -18.67 -26.34
C VAL A 252 26.59 -17.28 -26.94
N LEU A 253 26.47 -16.27 -26.08
CA LEU A 253 26.46 -14.87 -26.47
C LEU A 253 27.89 -14.31 -26.31
N ASP A 254 28.23 -13.33 -27.14
CA ASP A 254 29.57 -12.72 -27.17
C ASP A 254 29.85 -11.80 -25.97
N GLU A 255 31.12 -11.40 -25.80
CA GLU A 255 31.57 -10.49 -24.73
C GLU A 255 30.84 -9.13 -24.71
N GLY A 256 30.15 -8.75 -25.80
CA GLY A 256 29.33 -7.54 -25.88
C GLY A 256 27.93 -7.65 -25.26
N PHE A 257 27.53 -8.82 -24.74
CA PHE A 257 26.22 -8.99 -24.09
C PHE A 257 26.20 -8.44 -22.64
N ASP A 258 26.27 -7.11 -22.49
CA ASP A 258 26.09 -6.45 -21.20
C ASP A 258 24.61 -6.39 -20.81
N VAL A 259 24.25 -7.15 -19.77
CA VAL A 259 22.93 -7.21 -19.14
C VAL A 259 22.40 -5.84 -18.72
N GLU A 260 23.25 -4.92 -18.27
CA GLU A 260 22.83 -3.57 -17.84
C GLU A 260 22.68 -2.59 -19.02
N ALA A 261 23.13 -2.98 -20.22
CA ALA A 261 23.00 -2.20 -21.45
C ALA A 261 21.85 -2.66 -22.37
N ILE A 262 21.15 -3.75 -22.03
CA ILE A 262 19.95 -4.19 -22.75
C ILE A 262 18.78 -3.28 -22.39
N ASP A 263 18.25 -2.58 -23.39
CA ASP A 263 17.17 -1.59 -23.23
C ASP A 263 15.81 -2.07 -23.77
N ARG A 264 15.78 -3.23 -24.43
CA ARG A 264 14.56 -3.84 -24.98
C ARG A 264 14.65 -5.36 -25.02
N LEU A 265 13.56 -6.01 -24.60
CA LEU A 265 13.35 -7.45 -24.61
C LEU A 265 12.06 -7.75 -25.40
N VAL A 266 12.14 -8.65 -26.37
CA VAL A 266 10.98 -9.19 -27.09
C VAL A 266 10.89 -10.69 -26.84
N ILE A 267 9.70 -11.20 -26.51
CA ILE A 267 9.41 -12.62 -26.38
C ILE A 267 8.24 -12.99 -27.27
N GLU A 268 8.50 -13.90 -28.21
CA GLU A 268 7.57 -14.37 -29.23
C GLU A 268 7.32 -15.86 -28.95
N ARG A 269 6.07 -16.27 -28.71
CA ARG A 269 5.69 -17.67 -28.47
C ARG A 269 4.74 -18.13 -29.61
N PRO A 270 4.97 -19.28 -30.27
CA PRO A 270 4.05 -19.80 -31.27
C PRO A 270 2.70 -20.17 -30.64
N ARG A 271 1.64 -20.31 -31.46
CA ARG A 271 0.32 -20.73 -30.97
C ARG A 271 0.38 -22.10 -30.31
N THR A 272 0.01 -22.19 -29.04
CA THR A 272 -0.50 -23.42 -28.43
C THR A 272 -1.92 -23.68 -28.94
N THR A 273 -2.04 -24.32 -30.11
CA THR A 273 -3.34 -24.67 -30.71
C THR A 273 -4.02 -25.83 -30.00
N GLU A 274 -4.58 -25.60 -28.80
CA GLU A 274 -5.73 -26.36 -28.30
C GLU A 274 -6.46 -25.66 -27.13
N GLY A 275 -7.79 -25.57 -27.23
CA GLY A 275 -8.73 -25.45 -26.09
C GLY A 275 -8.77 -24.17 -25.23
N SER A 276 -7.82 -23.25 -25.35
CA SER A 276 -7.77 -22.05 -24.48
C SER A 276 -8.51 -20.84 -25.06
N ASP A 277 -9.30 -20.14 -24.22
CA ASP A 277 -9.90 -18.82 -24.51
C ASP A 277 -8.88 -17.67 -24.62
N ALA A 278 -7.57 -17.95 -24.50
CA ALA A 278 -6.51 -16.95 -24.52
C ALA A 278 -6.55 -16.07 -25.78
N PRO A 279 -6.17 -14.78 -25.68
CA PRO A 279 -5.97 -13.93 -26.86
C PRO A 279 -4.87 -14.50 -27.78
N ALA A 280 -4.78 -13.96 -28.98
CA ALA A 280 -3.76 -14.36 -29.95
C ALA A 280 -2.33 -14.19 -29.38
N PRO A 281 -1.33 -14.95 -29.89
CA PRO A 281 0.06 -14.66 -29.58
C PRO A 281 0.44 -13.31 -30.20
N GLU A 282 0.47 -12.29 -29.35
CA GLU A 282 1.02 -10.97 -29.62
C GLU A 282 2.38 -10.89 -28.93
N ASP A 283 3.39 -10.39 -29.63
CA ASP A 283 4.77 -10.39 -29.14
C ASP A 283 4.88 -9.56 -27.86
N LEU A 284 5.45 -10.15 -26.80
CA LEU A 284 5.61 -9.48 -25.52
C LEU A 284 6.85 -8.61 -25.58
N VAL A 285 6.64 -7.31 -25.82
CA VAL A 285 7.69 -6.30 -25.91
C VAL A 285 7.80 -5.56 -24.58
N PHE A 286 9.01 -5.54 -24.02
CA PHE A 286 9.38 -4.74 -22.86
C PHE A 286 10.50 -3.77 -23.24
N GLU A 287 10.37 -2.51 -22.86
CA GLU A 287 11.32 -1.42 -23.16
C GLU A 287 11.69 -0.66 -21.88
N LEU A 288 12.97 -0.30 -21.75
CA LEU A 288 13.51 0.43 -20.61
C LEU A 288 13.39 1.95 -20.84
N GLY A 289 12.43 2.57 -20.15
CA GLY A 289 12.22 4.02 -20.16
C GLY A 289 12.90 4.73 -18.99
N PRO A 290 12.76 6.08 -18.91
CA PRO A 290 13.33 6.89 -17.82
C PRO A 290 12.72 6.58 -16.44
N GLU A 291 11.52 5.99 -16.41
CA GLU A 291 10.79 5.56 -15.20
C GLU A 291 11.02 4.06 -14.88
N GLY A 292 11.91 3.38 -15.62
CA GLY A 292 12.12 1.94 -15.54
C GLY A 292 11.45 1.18 -16.70
N TRP A 293 11.28 -0.13 -16.52
CA TRP A 293 10.74 -1.00 -17.57
C TRP A 293 9.23 -0.82 -17.76
N ARG A 294 8.79 -0.87 -19.01
CA ARG A 294 7.37 -0.91 -19.40
C ARG A 294 7.17 -2.04 -20.41
N GLN A 295 6.08 -2.79 -20.27
CA GLN A 295 5.55 -3.57 -21.38
C GLN A 295 4.94 -2.57 -22.37
N THR A 296 5.20 -2.71 -23.66
CA THR A 296 4.63 -1.86 -24.74
C THR A 296 3.69 -2.63 -25.66
N SER A 297 3.79 -3.96 -25.68
CA SER A 297 2.91 -4.88 -26.43
C SER A 297 2.56 -6.10 -25.55
N PRO A 298 1.29 -6.58 -25.52
CA PRO A 298 0.14 -6.19 -26.37
C PRO A 298 -0.45 -4.80 -26.06
N PHE A 299 -0.16 -4.24 -24.89
CA PHE A 299 -0.56 -2.88 -24.50
C PHE A 299 0.45 -2.27 -23.53
N GLU A 300 0.40 -0.96 -23.36
CA GLU A 300 1.33 -0.24 -22.49
C GLU A 300 0.98 -0.40 -21.00
N ILE A 301 1.94 -0.87 -20.19
CA ILE A 301 1.81 -0.96 -18.72
C ILE A 301 3.19 -1.05 -18.05
N VAL A 302 3.32 -0.53 -16.82
CA VAL A 302 4.57 -0.58 -16.03
C VAL A 302 4.99 -2.03 -15.76
N ALA A 303 6.29 -2.31 -15.92
CA ALA A 303 6.88 -3.63 -15.69
C ALA A 303 7.98 -3.58 -14.61
N GLU A 304 8.01 -4.62 -13.79
CA GLU A 304 9.00 -4.81 -12.75
C GLU A 304 10.34 -5.24 -13.38
N GLY A 305 11.39 -4.45 -13.17
CA GLY A 305 12.70 -4.73 -13.75
C GLY A 305 13.38 -6.00 -13.21
N PHE A 306 13.00 -6.49 -12.02
CA PHE A 306 13.64 -7.65 -11.40
C PHE A 306 13.33 -8.99 -12.10
N PRO A 307 12.06 -9.32 -12.43
CA PRO A 307 11.75 -10.44 -13.34
C PRO A 307 12.48 -10.34 -14.68
N ILE A 308 12.42 -9.18 -15.37
CA ILE A 308 13.07 -8.97 -16.67
C ILE A 308 14.59 -9.22 -16.58
N ARG A 309 15.26 -8.66 -15.58
CA ARG A 309 16.71 -8.85 -15.37
C ARG A 309 17.11 -10.30 -15.12
N LYS A 310 16.21 -11.18 -14.64
CA LYS A 310 16.49 -12.64 -14.58
C LYS A 310 16.53 -13.28 -15.96
N VAL A 311 15.69 -12.84 -16.90
CA VAL A 311 15.73 -13.29 -18.31
C VAL A 311 17.06 -12.88 -18.94
N LEU A 312 17.50 -11.64 -18.70
CA LEU A 312 18.77 -11.12 -19.19
C LEU A 312 19.97 -11.89 -18.64
N ILE A 313 20.00 -12.17 -17.33
CA ILE A 313 21.04 -13.02 -16.72
C ILE A 313 21.00 -14.45 -17.27
N ALA A 314 19.80 -15.05 -17.39
CA ALA A 314 19.66 -16.41 -17.93
C ALA A 314 20.11 -16.52 -19.41
N ALA A 315 20.11 -15.41 -20.15
CA ALA A 315 20.67 -15.31 -21.49
C ALA A 315 22.20 -15.12 -21.48
N ALA A 316 22.74 -14.30 -20.56
CA ALA A 316 24.18 -14.10 -20.39
C ALA A 316 24.89 -15.39 -19.90
N ASP A 317 24.27 -16.13 -18.99
CA ASP A 317 24.79 -17.39 -18.42
C ASP A 317 24.64 -18.61 -19.36
N LEU A 318 24.22 -18.42 -20.61
CA LEU A 318 24.08 -19.51 -21.58
C LEU A 318 25.45 -20.13 -21.93
N ALA A 319 25.66 -21.37 -21.47
CA ALA A 319 26.84 -22.17 -21.77
C ALA A 319 26.51 -23.45 -22.56
N ALA A 320 27.05 -23.57 -23.78
CA ALA A 320 26.89 -24.70 -24.67
C ALA A 320 27.74 -25.91 -24.24
N SER A 321 27.08 -27.03 -23.93
CA SER A 321 27.73 -28.33 -23.65
C SER A 321 27.93 -29.18 -24.91
N ARG A 322 27.27 -28.80 -26.00
CA ARG A 322 27.39 -29.39 -27.34
C ARG A 322 27.04 -28.31 -28.35
N ARG A 323 27.80 -28.28 -29.45
CA ARG A 323 27.46 -27.55 -30.67
C ARG A 323 27.22 -28.57 -31.79
N THR A 324 26.34 -28.29 -32.75
CA THR A 324 25.98 -29.23 -33.82
C THR A 324 25.58 -28.48 -35.08
N PRO A 325 26.38 -28.54 -36.17
CA PRO A 325 26.04 -27.89 -37.43
C PRO A 325 24.70 -28.37 -38.00
N LEU A 326 23.91 -27.48 -38.59
CA LEU A 326 22.60 -27.78 -39.19
C LEU A 326 22.69 -28.86 -40.28
N ALA A 327 23.81 -28.94 -41.00
CA ALA A 327 24.06 -30.00 -41.98
C ALA A 327 24.11 -31.43 -41.38
N GLY A 328 24.23 -31.56 -40.06
CA GLY A 328 24.13 -32.84 -39.32
C GLY A 328 22.73 -33.17 -38.80
N LEU A 329 21.73 -32.29 -39.01
CA LEU A 329 20.34 -32.43 -38.57
C LEU A 329 19.42 -32.70 -39.77
N ASP A 330 19.79 -33.68 -40.59
CA ASP A 330 19.10 -34.04 -41.84
C ASP A 330 18.00 -35.11 -41.67
N GLY A 331 17.66 -35.45 -40.42
CA GLY A 331 16.71 -36.51 -40.08
C GLY A 331 17.20 -37.95 -40.36
N ARG A 332 18.40 -38.14 -40.94
CA ARG A 332 18.90 -39.47 -41.34
C ARG A 332 19.80 -40.12 -40.29
N ASN A 333 20.55 -39.32 -39.53
CA ASN A 333 21.48 -39.79 -38.50
C ASN A 333 21.21 -39.20 -37.10
N GLY A 334 20.08 -38.50 -36.96
CA GLY A 334 19.66 -37.78 -35.75
C GLY A 334 18.30 -37.12 -35.98
N PRO A 335 17.80 -36.30 -35.04
CA PRO A 335 16.62 -35.48 -35.28
C PRO A 335 16.91 -34.39 -36.33
N ASP A 336 15.85 -33.88 -36.93
CA ASP A 336 15.86 -32.65 -37.73
C ASP A 336 15.45 -31.43 -36.87
N LEU A 337 15.33 -30.24 -37.47
CA LEU A 337 14.94 -29.01 -36.75
C LEU A 337 13.57 -29.14 -36.07
N ALA A 338 12.59 -29.77 -36.71
CA ALA A 338 11.28 -30.03 -36.13
C ALA A 338 11.37 -31.01 -34.95
N GLY A 339 12.16 -32.08 -35.08
CA GLY A 339 12.43 -33.07 -34.03
C GLY A 339 13.20 -32.55 -32.82
N ILE A 340 13.84 -31.37 -32.91
CA ILE A 340 14.41 -30.64 -31.77
C ILE A 340 13.61 -29.36 -31.41
N GLY A 341 12.39 -29.20 -31.94
CA GLY A 341 11.51 -28.09 -31.60
C GLY A 341 12.04 -26.71 -32.02
N LEU A 342 12.82 -26.62 -33.09
CA LEU A 342 13.33 -25.38 -33.70
C LEU A 342 12.70 -25.07 -35.08
N ASP A 343 11.76 -25.89 -35.55
CA ASP A 343 10.91 -25.62 -36.72
C ASP A 343 9.46 -26.05 -36.46
N PRO A 344 8.58 -25.16 -35.99
CA PRO A 344 8.89 -23.82 -35.45
C PRO A 344 9.56 -23.89 -34.06
N PRO A 345 10.28 -22.82 -33.63
CA PRO A 345 10.86 -22.74 -32.29
C PRO A 345 9.79 -22.60 -31.18
N GLU A 346 10.02 -23.22 -30.01
CA GLU A 346 9.15 -23.12 -28.81
C GLU A 346 9.01 -21.66 -28.32
N ALA A 347 10.04 -20.82 -28.54
CA ALA A 347 9.93 -19.37 -28.47
C ALA A 347 11.08 -18.69 -29.25
N VAL A 348 10.94 -17.42 -29.58
CA VAL A 348 12.03 -16.54 -30.00
C VAL A 348 12.18 -15.43 -28.97
N VAL A 349 13.40 -15.20 -28.51
CA VAL A 349 13.76 -14.09 -27.63
C VAL A 349 14.68 -13.13 -28.37
N ARG A 350 14.42 -11.83 -28.27
CA ARG A 350 15.27 -10.78 -28.84
C ARG A 350 15.69 -9.82 -27.75
N PHE A 351 16.97 -9.50 -27.72
CA PHE A 351 17.59 -8.56 -26.78
C PHE A 351 18.24 -7.44 -27.59
N ARG A 352 17.84 -6.19 -27.39
CA ARG A 352 18.52 -5.03 -28.00
C ARG A 352 19.43 -4.36 -26.97
N GLY A 353 20.68 -4.17 -27.35
CA GLY A 353 21.64 -3.34 -26.63
C GLY A 353 22.34 -2.34 -27.56
N PRO A 354 23.42 -1.67 -27.11
CA PRO A 354 24.18 -0.73 -27.94
C PRO A 354 24.80 -1.41 -29.17
N ASP A 355 25.23 -2.66 -29.03
CA ASP A 355 25.85 -3.46 -30.11
C ASP A 355 24.81 -4.21 -30.98
N GLY A 356 23.57 -3.71 -31.03
CA GLY A 356 22.49 -4.21 -31.89
C GLY A 356 21.54 -5.21 -31.20
N GLU A 357 20.82 -5.98 -32.01
CA GLU A 357 19.89 -7.02 -31.54
C GLU A 357 20.56 -8.40 -31.55
N ARG A 358 20.43 -9.15 -30.44
CA ARG A 358 20.76 -10.58 -30.36
C ARG A 358 19.46 -11.38 -30.31
N ARG A 359 19.31 -12.35 -31.21
CA ARG A 359 18.15 -13.25 -31.29
C ARG A 359 18.53 -14.64 -30.81
N VAL A 360 17.70 -15.25 -29.97
CA VAL A 360 17.86 -16.63 -29.49
C VAL A 360 16.55 -17.37 -29.71
N GLN A 361 16.61 -18.43 -30.52
CA GLN A 361 15.51 -19.34 -30.79
C GLN A 361 15.58 -20.47 -29.75
N LEU A 362 14.52 -20.66 -28.97
CA LEU A 362 14.41 -21.72 -27.97
C LEU A 362 13.79 -22.97 -28.60
N GLY A 363 14.40 -24.13 -28.35
CA GLY A 363 13.95 -25.42 -28.84
C GLY A 363 13.57 -26.38 -27.71
N ALA A 364 13.34 -27.63 -28.08
CA ALA A 364 12.87 -28.65 -27.18
C ALA A 364 13.79 -28.85 -25.96
N ARG A 365 13.17 -28.97 -24.79
CA ARG A 365 13.85 -29.45 -23.58
C ARG A 365 14.28 -30.91 -23.74
N THR A 366 15.39 -31.25 -23.09
CA THR A 366 15.98 -32.59 -23.09
C THR A 366 16.20 -33.09 -21.66
N VAL A 367 16.84 -34.25 -21.50
CA VAL A 367 17.08 -34.83 -20.17
C VAL A 367 18.06 -34.01 -19.32
N ALA A 368 17.87 -34.06 -18.00
CA ALA A 368 18.79 -33.52 -16.99
C ALA A 368 19.07 -32.00 -17.08
N GLY A 369 18.04 -31.19 -17.34
CA GLY A 369 18.14 -29.72 -17.26
C GLY A 369 18.94 -29.09 -18.41
N ARG A 370 18.79 -29.65 -19.62
CA ARG A 370 19.45 -29.18 -20.84
C ARG A 370 18.41 -28.99 -21.95
N SER A 371 18.60 -28.02 -22.82
CA SER A 371 17.67 -27.70 -23.92
C SER A 371 18.41 -27.33 -25.20
N TRP A 372 17.73 -27.45 -26.34
CA TRP A 372 18.23 -26.94 -27.63
C TRP A 372 17.99 -25.44 -27.77
N ILE A 373 18.93 -24.73 -28.40
CA ILE A 373 18.73 -23.37 -28.92
C ILE A 373 19.44 -23.17 -30.26
N ARG A 374 19.11 -22.07 -30.94
CA ARG A 374 19.88 -21.52 -32.06
C ARG A 374 20.02 -20.01 -31.86
N VAL A 375 21.23 -19.48 -32.04
CA VAL A 375 21.48 -18.03 -32.02
C VAL A 375 21.32 -17.47 -33.44
N GLY A 376 20.83 -16.23 -33.54
CA GLY A 376 20.64 -15.53 -34.81
C GLY A 376 19.86 -16.38 -35.82
N ASP A 377 20.50 -16.63 -36.95
CA ASP A 377 20.16 -17.68 -37.91
C ASP A 377 21.43 -18.50 -38.27
N ASP A 378 22.28 -18.73 -37.26
CA ASP A 378 23.60 -19.37 -37.39
C ASP A 378 23.51 -20.79 -37.98
N ASP A 379 24.60 -21.30 -38.55
CA ASP A 379 24.64 -22.62 -39.19
C ASP A 379 24.86 -23.79 -38.22
N GLU A 380 24.76 -23.55 -36.90
CA GLU A 380 24.73 -24.56 -35.85
C GLU A 380 23.58 -24.37 -34.84
N VAL A 381 23.25 -25.45 -34.13
CA VAL A 381 22.41 -25.43 -32.93
C VAL A 381 23.22 -25.87 -31.70
N LEU A 382 22.77 -25.47 -30.52
CA LEU A 382 23.51 -25.60 -29.27
C LEU A 382 22.66 -26.34 -28.22
N VAL A 383 23.32 -27.13 -27.36
CA VAL A 383 22.69 -27.69 -26.15
C VAL A 383 23.14 -26.88 -24.94
N VAL A 384 22.22 -26.10 -24.37
CA VAL A 384 22.44 -25.19 -23.22
C VAL A 384 21.75 -25.72 -21.95
N GLY A 385 21.92 -25.01 -20.82
CA GLY A 385 21.10 -25.21 -19.62
C GLY A 385 19.68 -24.65 -19.82
N ASP A 386 18.73 -25.09 -19.00
CA ASP A 386 17.31 -24.79 -19.19
C ASP A 386 16.78 -23.57 -18.41
N ASP A 387 17.60 -22.80 -17.67
CA ASP A 387 17.08 -21.63 -16.91
C ASP A 387 16.40 -20.60 -17.81
N LEU A 388 16.98 -20.25 -18.98
CA LEU A 388 16.33 -19.36 -19.94
C LEU A 388 14.99 -19.92 -20.45
N HIS A 389 14.89 -21.25 -20.63
CA HIS A 389 13.63 -21.89 -21.00
C HIS A 389 12.60 -21.78 -19.87
N ALA A 390 13.02 -21.96 -18.61
CA ALA A 390 12.16 -21.75 -17.45
C ALA A 390 11.66 -20.29 -17.37
N ARG A 391 12.53 -19.30 -17.56
CA ARG A 391 12.13 -17.87 -17.63
C ARG A 391 11.16 -17.57 -18.78
N VAL A 392 11.39 -18.17 -19.95
CA VAL A 392 10.73 -17.73 -21.20
C VAL A 392 9.51 -18.56 -21.55
N LEU A 393 9.36 -19.76 -21.00
CA LEU A 393 8.27 -20.69 -21.32
C LEU A 393 7.41 -21.04 -20.10
N ASP A 394 7.99 -21.20 -18.90
CA ASP A 394 7.26 -21.67 -17.71
C ASP A 394 6.72 -20.51 -16.85
N ASP A 395 7.48 -19.41 -16.74
CA ASP A 395 6.97 -18.18 -16.12
C ASP A 395 5.87 -17.53 -17.00
N ASP A 396 4.76 -17.14 -16.38
CA ASP A 396 3.69 -16.31 -16.99
C ASP A 396 4.12 -14.83 -16.94
N PRO A 397 4.43 -14.19 -18.09
CA PRO A 397 5.01 -12.84 -18.12
C PRO A 397 4.08 -11.73 -17.62
N ARG A 398 2.78 -12.00 -17.43
CA ARG A 398 1.88 -11.06 -16.74
C ARG A 398 2.38 -10.78 -15.32
N ASN A 399 3.02 -11.75 -14.67
CA ASN A 399 3.67 -11.56 -13.36
C ASN A 399 4.92 -10.67 -13.39
N TRP A 400 5.35 -10.20 -14.57
CA TRP A 400 6.42 -9.19 -14.69
C TRP A 400 5.86 -7.78 -14.75
N ARG A 401 4.54 -7.59 -14.85
CA ARG A 401 3.89 -6.27 -14.73
C ARG A 401 3.84 -5.85 -13.27
N SER A 402 3.86 -4.54 -13.03
CA SER A 402 3.61 -4.03 -11.67
C SER A 402 2.18 -4.34 -11.24
N ARG A 403 2.00 -4.67 -9.96
CA ARG A 403 0.69 -5.01 -9.39
C ARG A 403 -0.11 -3.80 -8.89
N ARG A 404 0.51 -2.62 -8.88
CA ARG A 404 -0.13 -1.38 -8.43
C ARG A 404 -1.24 -0.95 -9.40
N LEU A 405 -2.41 -0.60 -8.87
CA LEU A 405 -3.52 -0.07 -9.69
C LEU A 405 -3.28 1.39 -10.08
N PHE A 406 -2.63 2.15 -9.21
CA PHE A 406 -2.21 3.52 -9.44
C PHE A 406 -0.68 3.54 -9.39
N SER A 407 -0.03 3.73 -10.54
CA SER A 407 1.42 3.53 -10.68
C SER A 407 2.24 4.82 -10.63
N SER A 408 1.59 6.00 -10.72
CA SER A 408 2.25 7.31 -10.68
C SER A 408 2.56 7.77 -9.24
N ASP A 409 3.80 8.24 -9.04
CA ASP A 409 4.33 8.78 -7.77
C ASP A 409 3.89 10.25 -7.50
N ARG A 410 3.01 10.84 -8.33
CA ARG A 410 2.43 12.19 -8.12
C ARG A 410 1.63 12.30 -6.82
N GLU A 411 1.49 13.51 -6.28
CA GLU A 411 0.67 13.72 -5.07
C GLU A 411 -0.82 13.64 -5.43
N ILE A 412 -1.59 12.92 -4.62
CA ILE A 412 -3.05 12.83 -4.77
C ILE A 412 -3.69 14.03 -4.08
N ASP A 413 -4.33 14.89 -4.87
CA ASP A 413 -4.98 16.12 -4.40
C ASP A 413 -6.52 16.07 -4.51
N GLY A 414 -7.08 15.08 -5.20
CA GLY A 414 -8.52 14.81 -5.23
C GLY A 414 -8.86 13.33 -5.24
N ILE A 415 -9.98 12.96 -4.61
CA ILE A 415 -10.50 11.59 -4.61
C ILE A 415 -12.02 11.66 -4.77
N ALA A 416 -12.58 10.96 -5.75
CA ALA A 416 -14.01 10.71 -5.85
C ALA A 416 -14.29 9.21 -5.72
N VAL A 417 -15.27 8.84 -4.89
CA VAL A 417 -15.73 7.45 -4.73
C VAL A 417 -17.23 7.40 -4.99
N ARG A 418 -17.68 6.54 -5.90
CA ARG A 418 -19.11 6.28 -6.15
C ARG A 418 -19.41 4.80 -5.89
N ASN A 419 -20.43 4.55 -5.07
CA ASN A 419 -20.81 3.20 -4.62
C ASN A 419 -22.33 3.15 -4.43
N GLY A 420 -23.05 2.71 -5.46
CA GLY A 420 -24.49 2.94 -5.58
C GLY A 420 -24.83 4.44 -5.62
N ASP A 421 -25.91 4.84 -4.96
CA ASP A 421 -26.34 6.25 -4.89
C ASP A 421 -25.44 7.13 -4.00
N ALA A 422 -24.46 6.55 -3.30
CA ALA A 422 -23.53 7.29 -2.45
C ALA A 422 -22.31 7.77 -3.25
N GLY A 423 -22.18 9.09 -3.37
CA GLY A 423 -20.97 9.77 -3.86
C GLY A 423 -20.21 10.45 -2.71
N ILE A 424 -18.91 10.22 -2.66
CA ILE A 424 -17.92 10.95 -1.84
C ILE A 424 -17.04 11.73 -2.82
N GLU A 425 -16.83 13.01 -2.57
CA GLU A 425 -15.86 13.83 -3.32
C GLU A 425 -15.00 14.60 -2.30
N LEU A 426 -13.67 14.50 -2.44
CA LEU A 426 -12.65 15.04 -1.55
C LEU A 426 -11.64 15.87 -2.36
N GLU A 427 -11.28 17.05 -1.86
CA GLU A 427 -10.31 17.97 -2.49
C GLU A 427 -9.29 18.50 -1.47
N ARG A 428 -8.01 18.63 -1.88
CA ARG A 428 -6.89 19.13 -1.06
C ARG A 428 -6.60 20.60 -1.36
N GLU A 429 -7.14 21.50 -0.55
CA GLU A 429 -6.76 22.92 -0.59
C GLU A 429 -5.43 23.14 0.16
N GLY A 430 -4.32 22.89 -0.53
CA GLY A 430 -2.94 23.19 -0.13
C GLY A 430 -2.37 22.31 1.00
N ARG A 431 -3.03 22.27 2.17
CA ARG A 431 -2.74 21.37 3.30
C ARG A 431 -3.98 20.94 4.09
N ARG A 432 -5.18 21.26 3.60
CA ARG A 432 -6.45 20.89 4.23
C ARG A 432 -7.24 20.04 3.25
N TRP A 433 -7.71 18.90 3.71
CA TRP A 433 -8.73 18.13 3.02
C TRP A 433 -10.11 18.75 3.28
N SER A 434 -10.91 18.86 2.23
CA SER A 434 -12.31 19.26 2.27
C SER A 434 -13.14 18.15 1.66
N LEU A 435 -14.24 17.79 2.32
CA LEU A 435 -15.30 16.98 1.73
C LEU A 435 -16.21 17.93 0.95
N THR A 436 -16.43 17.69 -0.34
CA THR A 436 -17.27 18.52 -1.21
C THR A 436 -18.62 17.85 -1.52
N ALA A 437 -18.66 16.52 -1.58
CA ALA A 437 -19.88 15.72 -1.66
C ALA A 437 -19.84 14.54 -0.66
N PRO A 438 -20.97 14.13 -0.06
CA PRO A 438 -22.34 14.60 -0.29
C PRO A 438 -22.69 15.90 0.47
N VAL A 439 -21.80 16.37 1.35
CA VAL A 439 -21.94 17.64 2.08
C VAL A 439 -20.60 18.38 2.10
N ALA A 440 -20.66 19.71 2.07
CA ALA A 440 -19.48 20.57 2.12
C ALA A 440 -18.98 20.70 3.56
N SER A 441 -17.92 19.97 3.93
CA SER A 441 -17.40 19.89 5.30
C SER A 441 -15.87 19.79 5.34
N ARG A 442 -15.28 19.95 6.52
CA ARG A 442 -13.85 19.71 6.77
C ARG A 442 -13.56 18.21 6.67
N GLY A 443 -12.56 17.81 5.89
CA GLY A 443 -12.05 16.44 5.90
C GLY A 443 -11.13 16.19 7.10
N ASP A 444 -11.26 15.02 7.75
CA ASP A 444 -10.28 14.56 8.74
C ASP A 444 -8.99 14.19 8.02
N ALA A 445 -7.97 15.04 8.16
CA ALA A 445 -6.70 14.80 7.49
C ALA A 445 -6.10 13.43 7.83
N THR A 446 -6.35 12.91 9.03
CA THR A 446 -5.81 11.62 9.50
C THR A 446 -6.35 10.44 8.71
N THR A 447 -7.66 10.40 8.43
CA THR A 447 -8.29 9.28 7.73
C THR A 447 -8.21 9.47 6.22
N VAL A 448 -8.24 10.70 5.71
CA VAL A 448 -8.06 10.98 4.28
C VAL A 448 -6.61 10.73 3.84
N ASP A 449 -5.59 11.16 4.60
CA ASP A 449 -4.19 10.79 4.30
C ASP A 449 -3.96 9.26 4.47
N GLY A 450 -4.74 8.62 5.33
CA GLY A 450 -4.83 7.16 5.41
C GLY A 450 -5.34 6.51 4.12
N LEU A 451 -6.43 7.05 3.55
CA LEU A 451 -6.99 6.61 2.27
C LEU A 451 -6.02 6.86 1.10
N VAL A 452 -5.40 8.04 1.04
CA VAL A 452 -4.31 8.37 0.09
C VAL A 452 -3.17 7.35 0.20
N GLY A 453 -2.77 7.02 1.42
CA GLY A 453 -1.75 6.01 1.70
C GLY A 453 -2.17 4.57 1.40
N ILE A 454 -3.46 4.29 1.20
CA ILE A 454 -3.96 3.02 0.65
C ILE A 454 -3.90 3.08 -0.88
N LEU A 455 -4.46 4.13 -1.49
CA LEU A 455 -4.51 4.33 -2.94
C LEU A 455 -3.10 4.35 -3.58
N GLY A 456 -2.15 5.08 -3.02
CA GLY A 456 -0.76 5.13 -3.51
C GLY A 456 0.04 3.83 -3.34
N ARG A 457 -0.56 2.77 -2.76
CA ARG A 457 0.06 1.45 -2.56
C ARG A 457 -0.90 0.29 -2.81
N VAL A 458 -2.03 0.52 -3.49
CA VAL A 458 -3.01 -0.54 -3.71
C VAL A 458 -2.54 -1.47 -4.82
N GLU A 459 -2.44 -2.75 -4.49
CA GLU A 459 -2.06 -3.81 -5.41
C GLU A 459 -3.22 -4.78 -5.63
N HIS A 460 -3.27 -5.40 -6.81
CA HIS A 460 -4.20 -6.51 -7.08
C HIS A 460 -3.59 -7.87 -6.72
N ASP A 461 -4.42 -8.84 -6.34
CA ASP A 461 -3.97 -10.14 -5.84
C ASP A 461 -4.02 -11.27 -6.89
N GLY A 462 -4.53 -10.98 -8.10
CA GLY A 462 -4.38 -11.85 -9.28
C GLY A 462 -4.75 -11.19 -10.60
N PHE A 463 -4.17 -11.67 -11.70
CA PHE A 463 -4.59 -11.34 -13.07
C PHE A 463 -5.73 -12.26 -13.49
N ILE A 464 -6.73 -11.74 -14.22
CA ILE A 464 -7.90 -12.50 -14.68
C ILE A 464 -7.96 -12.56 -16.20
N ARG A 465 -7.94 -11.41 -16.89
CA ARG A 465 -8.07 -11.33 -18.35
C ARG A 465 -7.30 -10.15 -18.94
N ASP A 466 -6.70 -10.36 -20.10
CA ASP A 466 -6.06 -9.35 -20.93
C ASP A 466 -6.83 -9.17 -22.26
N GLY A 467 -6.62 -8.02 -22.91
CA GLY A 467 -7.01 -7.79 -24.31
C GLY A 467 -8.44 -7.31 -24.48
N ASP A 468 -9.09 -7.64 -25.60
CA ASP A 468 -10.51 -7.37 -25.81
C ASP A 468 -11.37 -8.34 -24.98
N PHE A 469 -12.34 -7.79 -24.25
CA PHE A 469 -13.29 -8.54 -23.44
C PHE A 469 -14.57 -7.74 -23.15
N ASP A 470 -15.67 -8.48 -23.06
CA ASP A 470 -16.98 -7.98 -22.65
C ASP A 470 -16.99 -7.60 -21.16
N ARG A 471 -16.81 -6.30 -20.88
CA ARG A 471 -16.76 -5.69 -19.53
C ARG A 471 -17.98 -6.05 -18.67
N ALA A 472 -19.15 -6.23 -19.28
CA ALA A 472 -20.39 -6.52 -18.55
C ALA A 472 -20.35 -7.91 -17.88
N ARG A 473 -19.62 -8.89 -18.44
CA ARG A 473 -19.43 -10.22 -17.82
C ARG A 473 -18.70 -10.16 -16.48
N PHE A 474 -17.83 -9.17 -16.31
CA PHE A 474 -17.10 -8.91 -15.08
C PHE A 474 -17.82 -7.90 -14.17
N GLY A 475 -19.00 -7.40 -14.57
CA GLY A 475 -19.74 -6.35 -13.87
C GLY A 475 -18.99 -5.01 -13.83
N LEU A 476 -18.15 -4.73 -14.82
CA LEU A 476 -17.38 -3.48 -14.95
C LEU A 476 -18.10 -2.43 -15.81
N GLU A 477 -19.23 -2.80 -16.42
CA GLU A 477 -20.04 -1.94 -17.30
C GLU A 477 -21.54 -2.27 -17.13
N PRO A 478 -22.31 -1.47 -16.36
CA PRO A 478 -21.83 -0.45 -15.42
C PRO A 478 -21.03 -1.07 -14.26
N PRO A 479 -20.07 -0.35 -13.66
CA PRO A 479 -19.36 -0.80 -12.47
C PRO A 479 -20.27 -0.85 -11.23
N VAL A 480 -19.90 -1.66 -10.24
CA VAL A 480 -20.57 -1.73 -8.93
C VAL A 480 -20.11 -0.58 -8.03
N ALA A 481 -18.82 -0.24 -8.09
CA ALA A 481 -18.25 0.96 -7.49
C ALA A 481 -17.11 1.51 -8.35
N GLU A 482 -16.81 2.79 -8.21
CA GLU A 482 -15.83 3.54 -8.99
C GLU A 482 -15.02 4.44 -8.07
N ILE A 483 -13.70 4.49 -8.27
CA ILE A 483 -12.78 5.38 -7.55
C ILE A 483 -11.96 6.15 -8.57
N GLU A 484 -12.10 7.47 -8.57
CA GLU A 484 -11.31 8.39 -9.38
C GLU A 484 -10.29 9.11 -8.47
N VAL A 485 -9.05 9.19 -8.95
CA VAL A 485 -7.91 9.80 -8.26
C VAL A 485 -7.41 10.95 -9.11
N SER A 486 -7.45 12.18 -8.57
CA SER A 486 -6.86 13.38 -9.16
C SER A 486 -5.50 13.68 -8.55
N ARG A 487 -4.61 14.26 -9.36
CA ARG A 487 -3.20 14.47 -9.03
C ARG A 487 -2.75 15.92 -9.26
N ASP A 488 -1.65 16.29 -8.58
CA ASP A 488 -1.08 17.65 -8.57
C ASP A 488 -0.64 18.21 -9.94
N ASP A 489 -0.49 17.36 -10.96
CA ASP A 489 -0.25 17.75 -12.36
C ASP A 489 -1.52 17.84 -13.23
N GLY A 490 -2.69 17.61 -12.65
CA GLY A 490 -3.99 17.63 -13.31
C GLY A 490 -4.35 16.32 -14.04
N THR A 491 -3.58 15.25 -13.87
CA THR A 491 -3.94 13.91 -14.37
C THR A 491 -5.01 13.25 -13.49
N THR A 492 -5.83 12.40 -14.09
CA THR A 492 -6.81 11.56 -13.40
C THR A 492 -6.65 10.08 -13.77
N GLU A 493 -6.68 9.20 -12.76
CA GLU A 493 -6.71 7.74 -12.93
C GLU A 493 -8.00 7.19 -12.31
N ARG A 494 -8.60 6.16 -12.90
CA ARG A 494 -9.94 5.68 -12.52
C ARG A 494 -9.97 4.16 -12.36
N LEU A 495 -10.31 3.68 -11.17
CA LEU A 495 -10.45 2.27 -10.83
C LEU A 495 -11.93 1.87 -10.81
N LEU A 496 -12.29 0.94 -11.69
CA LEU A 496 -13.61 0.32 -11.77
C LEU A 496 -13.63 -0.96 -10.93
N ILE A 497 -14.64 -1.13 -10.08
CA ILE A 497 -14.85 -2.31 -9.23
C ILE A 497 -16.18 -2.96 -9.62
N GLY A 498 -16.17 -4.26 -9.91
CA GLY A 498 -17.28 -4.96 -10.55
C GLY A 498 -17.91 -6.10 -9.75
N GLY A 499 -18.23 -7.18 -10.46
CA GLY A 499 -18.90 -8.37 -9.95
C GLY A 499 -18.01 -9.24 -9.03
N PRO A 500 -18.60 -10.23 -8.34
CA PRO A 500 -17.86 -11.19 -7.52
C PRO A 500 -16.84 -11.98 -8.33
N ALA A 501 -15.59 -12.00 -7.87
CA ALA A 501 -14.51 -12.82 -8.45
C ALA A 501 -14.37 -14.21 -7.79
N GLY A 502 -15.32 -14.59 -6.95
CA GLY A 502 -15.36 -15.88 -6.28
C GLY A 502 -16.78 -16.30 -5.88
N LEU A 503 -16.97 -17.60 -5.64
CA LEU A 503 -18.26 -18.18 -5.20
C LEU A 503 -18.52 -18.02 -3.69
N VAL A 504 -17.48 -17.72 -2.90
CA VAL A 504 -17.51 -17.72 -1.42
C VAL A 504 -16.73 -16.55 -0.82
N SER A 505 -15.59 -16.16 -1.42
CA SER A 505 -14.90 -14.92 -1.06
C SER A 505 -15.68 -13.70 -1.54
N ARG A 506 -15.49 -12.54 -0.88
CA ARG A 506 -16.10 -11.26 -1.31
C ARG A 506 -15.27 -10.50 -2.34
N ASP A 507 -14.20 -11.13 -2.83
CA ASP A 507 -13.31 -10.62 -3.86
C ASP A 507 -14.08 -10.09 -5.06
N ARG A 508 -13.54 -9.07 -5.73
CA ARG A 508 -14.16 -8.44 -6.89
C ARG A 508 -13.23 -8.43 -8.09
N PHE A 509 -13.84 -8.47 -9.27
CA PHE A 509 -13.16 -8.05 -10.48
C PHE A 509 -12.93 -6.55 -10.41
N ALA A 510 -11.79 -6.09 -10.89
CA ALA A 510 -11.50 -4.68 -11.06
C ALA A 510 -10.70 -4.43 -12.35
N MET A 511 -10.69 -3.18 -12.78
CA MET A 511 -10.00 -2.72 -13.99
C MET A 511 -9.62 -1.25 -13.80
N VAL A 512 -8.38 -0.89 -14.13
CA VAL A 512 -8.00 0.52 -14.30
C VAL A 512 -8.51 0.96 -15.67
N ASP A 513 -9.31 2.03 -15.70
CA ASP A 513 -9.98 2.45 -16.92
C ASP A 513 -8.96 2.87 -18.01
N GLY A 514 -9.22 2.49 -19.25
CA GLY A 514 -8.25 2.59 -20.35
C GLY A 514 -7.18 1.49 -20.40
N ILE A 515 -6.90 0.75 -19.32
CA ILE A 515 -5.98 -0.41 -19.34
C ILE A 515 -6.79 -1.70 -19.62
N PRO A 516 -6.53 -2.44 -20.72
CA PRO A 516 -7.29 -3.63 -21.11
C PRO A 516 -6.87 -4.87 -20.29
N MET A 517 -7.05 -4.79 -18.97
CA MET A 517 -6.65 -5.81 -18.00
C MET A 517 -7.66 -5.91 -16.85
N VAL A 518 -8.35 -7.05 -16.74
CA VAL A 518 -9.16 -7.41 -15.56
C VAL A 518 -8.26 -8.08 -14.53
N VAL A 519 -8.36 -7.61 -13.29
CA VAL A 519 -7.66 -8.15 -12.11
C VAL A 519 -8.64 -8.54 -11.02
N ARG A 520 -8.17 -9.24 -9.98
CA ARG A 520 -8.91 -9.53 -8.75
C ARG A 520 -8.41 -8.66 -7.60
N LEU A 521 -9.34 -8.13 -6.82
CA LEU A 521 -9.10 -7.46 -5.54
C LEU A 521 -9.72 -8.30 -4.43
N ASP A 522 -9.00 -8.49 -3.33
CA ASP A 522 -9.46 -9.27 -2.17
C ASP A 522 -10.34 -8.46 -1.21
N GLU A 523 -11.04 -9.16 -0.29
CA GLU A 523 -11.89 -8.50 0.72
C GLU A 523 -11.09 -7.57 1.67
N ALA A 524 -9.78 -7.74 1.85
CA ALA A 524 -8.99 -6.82 2.66
C ALA A 524 -8.79 -5.47 1.96
N THR A 525 -8.37 -5.51 0.70
CA THR A 525 -8.13 -4.36 -0.16
C THR A 525 -9.40 -3.55 -0.38
N LEU A 526 -10.50 -4.22 -0.74
CA LEU A 526 -11.79 -3.58 -1.00
C LEU A 526 -12.34 -2.81 0.22
N ARG A 527 -12.11 -3.30 1.44
CA ARG A 527 -12.53 -2.61 2.67
C ARG A 527 -11.69 -1.37 2.99
N GLY A 528 -10.44 -1.30 2.52
CA GLY A 528 -9.61 -0.09 2.63
C GLY A 528 -9.97 0.97 1.59
N LEU A 529 -10.42 0.54 0.41
CA LEU A 529 -10.75 1.41 -0.72
C LEU A 529 -12.12 2.12 -0.61
N LEU A 530 -13.07 1.56 0.13
CA LEU A 530 -14.47 2.05 0.21
C LEU A 530 -14.84 2.46 1.65
N PRO A 531 -14.25 3.55 2.19
CA PRO A 531 -14.57 4.06 3.53
C PRO A 531 -15.98 4.70 3.58
N SER A 532 -16.48 4.90 4.80
CA SER A 532 -17.75 5.62 5.00
C SER A 532 -17.55 7.14 4.96
N VAL A 533 -18.57 7.89 4.54
CA VAL A 533 -18.54 9.37 4.55
C VAL A 533 -18.24 9.91 5.95
N ALA A 534 -18.89 9.36 6.97
CA ALA A 534 -18.75 9.79 8.37
C ALA A 534 -17.32 9.62 8.92
N THR A 535 -16.55 8.64 8.41
CA THR A 535 -15.14 8.44 8.79
C THR A 535 -14.17 9.41 8.09
N LEU A 536 -14.63 10.19 7.11
CA LEU A 536 -13.79 11.14 6.35
C LEU A 536 -14.01 12.60 6.78
N VAL A 537 -15.06 12.90 7.55
CA VAL A 537 -15.33 14.25 8.09
C VAL A 537 -14.56 14.48 9.38
N GLU A 538 -13.96 15.66 9.56
CA GLU A 538 -13.28 16.08 10.79
C GLU A 538 -14.25 16.09 11.99
N PRO A 539 -14.06 15.22 12.99
CA PRO A 539 -15.01 15.05 14.09
C PRO A 539 -14.96 16.12 15.20
N THR A 540 -14.14 17.18 15.09
CA THR A 540 -14.16 18.31 16.06
C THR A 540 -15.23 19.34 15.74
N GLY A 541 -15.87 19.92 16.75
CA GLY A 541 -17.00 20.85 16.58
C GLY A 541 -16.70 22.08 15.73
N SER A 542 -15.49 22.63 15.80
CA SER A 542 -15.02 23.79 15.04
C SER A 542 -13.62 23.59 14.46
N GLY A 543 -13.33 24.29 13.35
CA GLY A 543 -12.04 24.25 12.66
C GLY A 543 -11.12 25.47 12.90
N VAL A 544 -11.45 26.32 13.88
CA VAL A 544 -10.61 27.48 14.26
C VAL A 544 -9.30 27.04 14.92
N ARG A 545 -8.29 27.92 14.91
CA ARG A 545 -7.10 27.74 15.75
C ARG A 545 -7.28 28.54 17.03
N PRO A 546 -7.05 27.97 18.24
CA PRO A 546 -7.18 28.72 19.49
C PRO A 546 -6.35 30.00 19.55
N ALA A 547 -5.18 30.03 18.90
CA ALA A 547 -4.33 31.21 18.78
C ALA A 547 -4.98 32.38 18.01
N ASP A 548 -5.84 32.10 17.03
CA ASP A 548 -6.42 33.11 16.13
C ASP A 548 -7.70 33.75 16.72
N VAL A 549 -8.30 33.13 17.76
CA VAL A 549 -9.50 33.62 18.46
C VAL A 549 -9.16 34.80 19.39
N LYS A 550 -9.79 35.95 19.18
CA LYS A 550 -9.72 37.13 20.06
C LYS A 550 -10.90 37.18 21.04
N SER A 551 -12.08 36.72 20.62
CA SER A 551 -13.26 36.68 21.48
C SER A 551 -14.19 35.53 21.13
N ILE A 552 -14.95 35.08 22.12
CA ILE A 552 -15.96 34.02 22.01
C ILE A 552 -17.29 34.64 22.45
N GLU A 553 -18.36 34.44 21.69
CA GLU A 553 -19.71 34.91 22.01
C GLU A 553 -20.63 33.70 22.16
N ILE A 554 -21.25 33.56 23.33
CA ILE A 554 -22.14 32.46 23.69
C ILE A 554 -23.54 33.04 23.81
N THR A 555 -24.52 32.40 23.17
CA THR A 555 -25.94 32.76 23.26
C THR A 555 -26.74 31.52 23.63
N ALA A 556 -27.37 31.52 24.80
CA ALA A 556 -28.05 30.35 25.38
C ALA A 556 -29.46 30.75 25.85
N GLY A 557 -30.47 30.45 25.03
CA GLY A 557 -31.81 31.03 25.20
C GLY A 557 -31.76 32.55 25.05
N ASP A 558 -32.20 33.28 26.07
CA ASP A 558 -32.12 34.74 26.15
C ASP A 558 -30.80 35.24 26.79
N GLU A 559 -29.94 34.35 27.29
CA GLU A 559 -28.65 34.71 27.91
C GLU A 559 -27.57 34.99 26.86
N PHE A 560 -26.71 35.98 27.14
CA PHE A 560 -25.55 36.32 26.32
C PHE A 560 -24.29 36.51 27.17
N VAL A 561 -23.22 35.79 26.82
CA VAL A 561 -21.87 35.92 27.40
C VAL A 561 -20.87 36.22 26.28
N ARG A 562 -20.07 37.28 26.45
CA ARG A 562 -18.90 37.57 25.61
C ARG A 562 -17.63 37.40 26.42
N LEU A 563 -16.74 36.55 25.93
CA LEU A 563 -15.40 36.31 26.46
C LEU A 563 -14.41 37.01 25.53
N GLU A 564 -13.52 37.85 26.05
CA GLU A 564 -12.50 38.54 25.25
C GLU A 564 -11.10 38.35 25.83
N ARG A 565 -10.16 37.90 24.98
CA ARG A 565 -8.77 37.69 25.38
C ARG A 565 -8.05 39.02 25.53
N ASP A 566 -7.46 39.26 26.70
CA ASP A 566 -6.53 40.36 26.94
C ASP A 566 -5.18 39.80 27.38
N LEU A 567 -4.19 39.83 26.47
CA LEU A 567 -2.87 39.22 26.64
C LEU A 567 -2.94 37.74 27.08
N ASP A 568 -2.67 37.47 28.36
CA ASP A 568 -2.64 36.16 29.03
C ASP A 568 -3.93 35.85 29.81
N ARG A 569 -4.93 36.73 29.75
CA ARG A 569 -6.17 36.71 30.54
C ARG A 569 -7.40 36.64 29.63
N TRP A 570 -8.54 36.35 30.25
CA TRP A 570 -9.85 36.52 29.65
C TRP A 570 -10.72 37.47 30.48
N LEU A 571 -11.32 38.43 29.80
CA LEU A 571 -12.38 39.26 30.33
C LEU A 571 -13.72 38.61 29.98
N VAL A 572 -14.64 38.57 30.94
CA VAL A 572 -16.04 38.20 30.71
C VAL A 572 -16.91 39.44 30.71
N GLU A 573 -17.92 39.44 29.85
CA GLU A 573 -18.96 40.46 29.75
C GLU A 573 -20.31 39.77 29.55
N PHE A 574 -21.34 40.19 30.29
CA PHE A 574 -22.70 39.65 30.17
C PHE A 574 -23.76 40.74 30.38
N VAL A 575 -24.99 40.44 29.97
CA VAL A 575 -26.15 41.33 30.13
C VAL A 575 -27.18 40.64 31.02
N GLU A 576 -27.38 41.20 32.21
CA GLU A 576 -28.26 40.68 33.26
C GLU A 576 -29.22 41.81 33.68
N ASP A 577 -30.54 41.56 33.65
CA ASP A 577 -31.60 42.56 33.86
C ASP A 577 -31.40 43.89 33.08
N GLY A 578 -30.85 43.80 31.87
CA GLY A 578 -30.54 44.95 31.00
C GLY A 578 -29.31 45.77 31.45
N THR A 579 -28.64 45.37 32.52
CA THR A 579 -27.37 45.95 32.98
C THR A 579 -26.20 45.14 32.40
N ARG A 580 -25.19 45.85 31.88
CA ARG A 580 -24.00 45.23 31.29
C ARG A 580 -22.89 45.13 32.35
N ALA A 581 -22.53 43.92 32.74
CA ALA A 581 -21.50 43.65 33.74
C ALA A 581 -20.23 43.09 33.06
N SER A 582 -19.06 43.37 33.63
CA SER A 582 -17.77 42.85 33.12
C SER A 582 -16.73 42.67 34.23
N GLY A 583 -15.74 41.81 33.99
CA GLY A 583 -14.59 41.57 34.89
C GLY A 583 -13.61 40.56 34.30
N GLU A 584 -12.58 40.16 35.06
CA GLU A 584 -11.70 39.05 34.68
C GLU A 584 -12.39 37.70 34.98
N THR A 585 -12.08 36.65 34.23
CA THR A 585 -12.67 35.30 34.43
C THR A 585 -11.63 34.19 34.35
N SER A 586 -12.03 32.95 34.63
CA SER A 586 -11.16 31.77 34.63
C SER A 586 -10.72 31.40 33.21
N THR A 587 -9.43 31.58 32.93
CA THR A 587 -8.79 31.06 31.71
C THR A 587 -8.99 29.56 31.56
N GLU A 588 -9.00 28.81 32.66
CA GLU A 588 -9.20 27.35 32.67
C GLU A 588 -10.58 26.94 32.12
N LEU A 589 -11.63 27.71 32.39
CA LEU A 589 -12.96 27.46 31.83
C LEU A 589 -13.06 27.83 30.35
N VAL A 590 -12.36 28.90 29.92
CA VAL A 590 -12.29 29.26 28.49
C VAL A 590 -11.52 28.20 27.71
N ASP A 591 -10.38 27.73 28.25
CA ASP A 591 -9.58 26.67 27.66
C ASP A 591 -10.31 25.32 27.65
N ALA A 592 -11.14 25.02 28.66
CA ALA A 592 -12.01 23.84 28.67
C ALA A 592 -13.11 23.91 27.59
N LEU A 593 -13.75 25.07 27.41
CA LEU A 593 -14.72 25.30 26.32
C LEU A 593 -14.04 25.16 24.95
N MET A 594 -12.88 25.78 24.77
CA MET A 594 -12.07 25.71 23.54
C MET A 594 -11.64 24.27 23.22
N THR A 595 -11.07 23.55 24.19
CA THR A 595 -10.71 22.13 24.05
C THR A 595 -11.92 21.27 23.68
N THR A 596 -13.08 21.53 24.28
CA THR A 596 -14.30 20.74 24.02
C THR A 596 -14.87 21.00 22.63
N LEU A 597 -14.83 22.24 22.12
CA LEU A 597 -15.39 22.58 20.81
C LEU A 597 -14.41 22.39 19.65
N VAL A 598 -13.10 22.56 19.86
CA VAL A 598 -12.09 22.62 18.79
C VAL A 598 -11.21 21.37 18.71
N GLU A 599 -10.91 20.73 19.85
CA GLU A 599 -9.93 19.64 19.93
C GLU A 599 -10.55 18.27 20.26
N THR A 600 -11.66 18.26 21.00
CA THR A 600 -12.36 17.02 21.37
C THR A 600 -13.06 16.43 20.16
N ARG A 601 -12.65 15.22 19.78
CA ARG A 601 -13.19 14.48 18.65
C ARG A 601 -14.47 13.75 19.04
N ALA A 602 -15.51 13.90 18.25
CA ALA A 602 -16.80 13.22 18.41
C ALA A 602 -16.66 11.69 18.45
N THR A 603 -17.53 11.07 19.26
CA THR A 603 -17.70 9.61 19.31
C THR A 603 -18.53 9.05 18.16
N GLU A 604 -19.31 9.89 17.50
CA GLU A 604 -20.18 9.54 16.37
C GLU A 604 -20.37 10.80 15.50
N VAL A 605 -20.39 10.63 14.17
CA VAL A 605 -20.55 11.70 13.19
C VAL A 605 -21.76 11.38 12.31
N VAL A 606 -22.75 12.27 12.27
CA VAL A 606 -24.04 12.02 11.61
C VAL A 606 -24.38 13.15 10.64
N ILE A 607 -24.51 12.82 9.36
CA ILE A 607 -24.86 13.79 8.31
C ILE A 607 -26.39 13.93 8.28
N GLN A 608 -26.90 15.03 8.86
CA GLN A 608 -28.34 15.32 8.93
C GLN A 608 -28.61 16.79 9.26
N PRO A 609 -29.82 17.31 8.96
CA PRO A 609 -30.24 18.63 9.42
C PRO A 609 -30.12 18.79 10.96
N PHE A 610 -29.65 19.96 11.39
CA PHE A 610 -29.48 20.29 12.80
C PHE A 610 -30.83 20.28 13.56
N PRO A 611 -30.94 19.59 14.71
CA PRO A 611 -32.20 19.41 15.42
C PRO A 611 -32.56 20.66 16.23
N GLN A 612 -33.14 21.67 15.57
CA GLN A 612 -33.49 22.97 16.16
C GLN A 612 -34.28 22.88 17.48
N ALA A 613 -35.16 21.88 17.63
CA ALA A 613 -35.96 21.65 18.84
C ALA A 613 -35.15 21.12 20.05
N LEU A 614 -33.89 20.74 19.85
CA LEU A 614 -32.94 20.32 20.89
C LEU A 614 -31.81 21.33 21.10
N MET A 615 -31.85 22.49 20.42
CA MET A 615 -30.85 23.53 20.51
C MET A 615 -30.80 24.14 21.91
N VAL A 616 -29.59 24.34 22.43
CA VAL A 616 -29.36 24.93 23.77
C VAL A 616 -28.42 26.12 23.74
N ALA A 617 -27.50 26.21 22.77
CA ALA A 617 -26.64 27.39 22.60
C ALA A 617 -26.13 27.57 21.15
N THR A 618 -25.67 28.78 20.85
CA THR A 618 -24.70 29.05 19.77
C THR A 618 -23.40 29.59 20.39
N VAL A 619 -22.25 29.18 19.88
CA VAL A 619 -20.93 29.70 20.25
C VAL A 619 -20.24 30.23 18.98
N VAL A 620 -19.97 31.53 18.92
CA VAL A 620 -19.31 32.20 17.79
C VAL A 620 -17.87 32.53 18.17
N PHE A 621 -16.91 32.07 17.37
CA PHE A 621 -15.51 32.42 17.53
C PHE A 621 -15.17 33.62 16.64
N ASN A 622 -14.63 34.69 17.22
CA ASN A 622 -14.30 35.94 16.53
C ASN A 622 -12.79 36.21 16.56
N GLY A 623 -12.24 36.63 15.41
CA GLY A 623 -10.81 36.89 15.21
C GLY A 623 -10.36 38.28 15.64
N PHE A 624 -9.04 38.51 15.60
CA PHE A 624 -8.42 39.80 15.94
C PHE A 624 -8.79 40.97 15.00
N ASP A 625 -9.38 40.68 13.84
CA ASP A 625 -9.97 41.68 12.93
C ASP A 625 -11.45 41.98 13.21
N GLY A 626 -12.01 41.38 14.27
CA GLY A 626 -13.41 41.52 14.67
C GLY A 626 -14.40 40.73 13.83
N ARG A 627 -13.96 39.78 13.00
CA ARG A 627 -14.84 38.95 12.17
C ARG A 627 -15.09 37.56 12.78
N PRO A 628 -16.28 36.97 12.56
CA PRO A 628 -16.51 35.56 12.83
C PRO A 628 -15.54 34.68 12.03
N LEU A 629 -14.91 33.74 12.73
CA LEU A 629 -14.04 32.70 12.18
C LEU A 629 -14.84 31.41 11.92
N ASP A 630 -15.73 31.07 12.85
CA ASP A 630 -16.60 29.88 12.82
C ASP A 630 -17.74 30.07 13.85
N ALA A 631 -18.84 29.33 13.71
CA ALA A 631 -19.99 29.40 14.63
C ALA A 631 -20.58 28.01 14.87
N VAL A 632 -20.48 27.52 16.10
CA VAL A 632 -20.96 26.19 16.51
C VAL A 632 -22.35 26.29 17.12
N ARG A 633 -23.31 25.60 16.53
CA ARG A 633 -24.62 25.33 17.13
C ARG A 633 -24.53 24.11 18.02
N ILE A 634 -25.07 24.21 19.24
CA ILE A 634 -25.03 23.14 20.24
C ILE A 634 -26.46 22.69 20.53
N ALA A 635 -26.68 21.38 20.41
CA ALA A 635 -27.91 20.70 20.82
C ALA A 635 -27.63 19.63 21.88
N ARG A 636 -28.66 19.24 22.64
CA ARG A 636 -28.57 18.22 23.70
C ARG A 636 -29.75 17.26 23.69
N GLU A 637 -29.50 15.97 23.89
CA GLU A 637 -30.54 14.91 24.01
C GLU A 637 -31.29 14.95 25.35
N GLY A 638 -31.71 16.13 25.80
CA GLY A 638 -32.37 16.36 27.10
C GLY A 638 -31.43 16.31 28.32
N PRO A 639 -31.98 16.30 29.55
CA PRO A 639 -31.19 16.32 30.78
C PRO A 639 -30.30 15.08 30.92
N GLY A 640 -28.98 15.27 30.96
CA GLY A 640 -28.01 14.17 31.00
C GLY A 640 -27.85 13.41 29.67
N GLY A 641 -28.46 13.89 28.58
CA GLY A 641 -28.25 13.36 27.23
C GLY A 641 -26.94 13.81 26.60
N ARG A 642 -26.57 13.19 25.47
CA ARG A 642 -25.36 13.53 24.69
C ARG A 642 -25.48 14.94 24.11
N TRP A 643 -24.34 15.52 23.77
CA TRP A 643 -24.25 16.80 23.06
C TRP A 643 -24.06 16.55 21.56
N ALA A 644 -24.56 17.46 20.74
CA ALA A 644 -24.32 17.48 19.29
C ALA A 644 -23.83 18.87 18.88
N PHE A 645 -22.67 18.93 18.24
CA PHE A 645 -22.09 20.15 17.67
C PHE A 645 -22.24 20.14 16.15
N GLU A 646 -22.55 21.29 15.56
CA GLU A 646 -22.60 21.49 14.11
C GLU A 646 -22.19 22.92 13.78
N ASN A 647 -21.44 23.13 12.68
CA ASN A 647 -20.88 24.45 12.35
C ASN A 647 -21.33 24.95 10.97
N GLY A 648 -22.62 24.80 10.68
CA GLY A 648 -23.27 25.20 9.42
C GLY A 648 -23.08 24.23 8.25
N ASP A 649 -22.36 23.12 8.43
CA ASP A 649 -22.04 22.12 7.40
C ASP A 649 -23.07 20.99 7.27
N GLY A 650 -24.10 20.96 8.11
CA GLY A 650 -25.09 19.87 8.14
C GLY A 650 -24.54 18.55 8.71
N VAL A 651 -23.45 18.59 9.47
CA VAL A 651 -22.87 17.40 10.11
C VAL A 651 -22.86 17.54 11.64
N LEU A 652 -23.66 16.68 12.29
CA LEU A 652 -23.67 16.56 13.74
C LEU A 652 -22.45 15.77 14.21
N ARG A 653 -21.76 16.33 15.19
CA ARG A 653 -20.59 15.76 15.86
C ARG A 653 -21.00 15.45 17.29
N ILE A 654 -21.23 14.17 17.58
CA ILE A 654 -21.86 13.72 18.81
C ILE A 654 -20.81 13.44 19.88
N ILE A 655 -20.96 14.11 21.02
CA ILE A 655 -20.01 14.15 22.13
C ILE A 655 -20.67 13.56 23.39
N PRO A 656 -19.97 12.75 24.20
CA PRO A 656 -20.53 12.12 25.40
C PRO A 656 -21.18 13.13 26.37
N ALA A 657 -22.25 12.70 27.03
CA ALA A 657 -22.98 13.50 28.02
C ALA A 657 -22.14 13.98 29.22
N SER A 658 -20.96 13.37 29.42
CA SER A 658 -19.97 13.73 30.44
C SER A 658 -19.04 14.88 30.03
N ALA A 659 -19.17 15.44 28.83
CA ALA A 659 -18.51 16.69 28.49
C ALA A 659 -19.18 17.85 29.23
N GLU A 660 -18.38 18.62 29.96
CA GLU A 660 -18.83 19.82 30.67
C GLU A 660 -18.65 21.04 29.74
N LEU A 661 -19.70 21.85 29.63
CA LEU A 661 -19.75 23.01 28.74
C LEU A 661 -20.28 24.22 29.53
N PRO A 662 -19.44 25.23 29.85
CA PRO A 662 -19.89 26.45 30.51
C PRO A 662 -20.63 27.35 29.51
N LEU A 663 -21.95 27.15 29.38
CA LEU A 663 -22.79 27.83 28.37
C LEU A 663 -23.69 28.93 28.93
N ALA A 664 -24.03 28.86 30.21
CA ALA A 664 -24.88 29.85 30.90
C ALA A 664 -24.04 30.90 31.64
N ILE A 665 -24.63 32.04 31.96
CA ILE A 665 -23.96 33.16 32.67
C ILE A 665 -23.42 32.69 34.03
N ASP A 666 -24.17 31.85 34.75
CA ASP A 666 -23.80 31.31 36.08
C ASP A 666 -22.50 30.50 36.09
N SER A 667 -22.09 30.00 34.93
CA SER A 667 -20.93 29.14 34.75
C SER A 667 -19.61 29.93 34.70
N TRP A 668 -19.68 31.27 34.58
CA TRP A 668 -18.51 32.14 34.39
C TRP A 668 -18.21 32.97 35.65
N PRO A 669 -17.19 32.62 36.45
CA PRO A 669 -16.83 33.40 37.62
C PRO A 669 -16.30 34.76 37.20
N ARG A 670 -16.84 35.83 37.79
CA ARG A 670 -16.36 37.20 37.62
C ARG A 670 -15.44 37.55 38.80
N PHE A 671 -14.16 37.73 38.53
CA PHE A 671 -13.20 38.25 39.50
C PHE A 671 -13.22 39.79 39.45
N ASP A 672 -13.27 40.43 40.62
CA ASP A 672 -13.04 41.87 40.74
C ASP A 672 -11.53 42.18 40.54
N PRO A 673 -11.17 43.29 39.88
CA PRO A 673 -9.80 43.59 39.42
C PRO A 673 -8.84 44.13 40.49
#